data_AF-A0A924YNV4-F1
#
_entry.id   AF-A0A924YNV4-F1
#
_cell.length_a   1.000
_cell.length_b   1.000
_cell.length_c   1.000
_cell.angle_alpha   90.00
_cell.angle_beta   90.00
_cell.angle_gamma   90.00
#
_symmetry.space_group_name_H-M   'P 1'
#
loop_
_entity.id
_entity.type
_entity.pdbx_description
1 polymer ?
#
loop_
_entity_poly.entity_id
_entity_poly.type
_entity_poly.pdbx_seq_one_letter_code
_entity_poly.pdbx_strand_id
1 'polypeptide(L)'
;MTSRDLAKLSPALFEWLEALCEDRLSPADAQHLEQLVLRDATARQAYLAYLDLHGTLHWNTAFGDDGANFEPAIAPRLASESSVETLAKRGYRRLLVLAASVAVIAAFSFSIGRWFVPNNDSAPVARQDEPTLDLPHSANNDERGVVQGHQDELPQNKPVVLTDRPKSENIAAAAPTEGSDPKTPNQSDKVAANDSRPQRPANSAVTRTAGSVQGIVAIINEHLAAGWKVQGVEPSPLADDAEWLRRIYLDVVGHIPPIEVAEKFLTDRDARKREKLLDSLLDDPAYVRNWTVVWTNLLIGRSDSRDVNRPALQKFLRESFAKNRPWNEMVAEFISAEGSFDQNGATNFLLAHLNNQAVPATAITAKIFLGQQIGCTQCHDHPFNDWKQDAFWSFNSFFQQTKVARVDRSDATGKMKSQASALETKPVSGPTHFENRRGVALVAYPKFEGTTINEDAETNRRNELAKLMTTGDKPQVAEAFVNRMWDHFFGCGFTRPVDDMGPHNPPSHPELLDHLAREFVASGYDCKQLIRWVCLSDAYQRTSRFGKSNEQDNPETGVQPLFSRVYVKGMTAEQLYDSLLLATGADNTPLATGDHDRRRHEWLQQFVHAFQTDENDESITLESSITQALLMMISDLTQRAISMDRGTFL
;
A
#
# COMPACT_ATOMS: atom_id res chain seq x y z
N MET A 1 -1.14 -18.85 1.24
CA MET A 1 -1.23 -20.33 1.45
C MET A 1 -2.65 -20.79 1.08
N THR A 2 -2.92 -21.97 0.49
CA THR A 2 -4.32 -22.28 0.08
C THR A 2 -5.19 -22.82 1.22
N SER A 3 -6.52 -22.78 1.10
CA SER A 3 -7.46 -23.42 2.05
C SER A 3 -7.13 -24.91 2.25
N ARG A 4 -6.73 -25.60 1.18
CA ARG A 4 -6.26 -27.01 1.23
C ARG A 4 -4.94 -27.20 1.95
N ASP A 5 -4.15 -26.16 2.16
CA ASP A 5 -2.89 -26.21 2.91
C ASP A 5 -3.10 -25.87 4.39
N LEU A 6 -3.98 -24.92 4.71
CA LEU A 6 -4.45 -24.68 6.08
C LEU A 6 -5.12 -25.92 6.69
N ALA A 7 -5.98 -26.60 5.92
CA ALA A 7 -6.65 -27.83 6.34
C ALA A 7 -5.67 -28.98 6.67
N LYS A 8 -4.40 -28.92 6.22
CA LYS A 8 -3.35 -29.91 6.56
C LYS A 8 -2.68 -29.63 7.91
N LEU A 9 -2.76 -28.39 8.43
CA LEU A 9 -2.12 -28.01 9.69
C LEU A 9 -2.94 -28.45 10.91
N SER A 10 -4.29 -28.35 10.83
CA SER A 10 -5.22 -29.06 11.71
C SER A 10 -6.67 -28.92 11.19
N PRO A 11 -7.32 -30.00 10.71
CA PRO A 11 -8.71 -29.93 10.23
C PRO A 11 -9.69 -29.42 11.29
N ALA A 12 -9.50 -29.83 12.55
CA ALA A 12 -10.36 -29.43 13.65
C ALA A 12 -10.22 -27.93 13.98
N LEU A 13 -9.00 -27.37 13.89
CA LEU A 13 -8.77 -25.95 14.12
C LEU A 13 -9.43 -25.09 13.03
N PHE A 14 -9.37 -25.53 11.78
CA PHE A 14 -9.99 -24.82 10.65
C PHE A 14 -11.52 -24.76 10.79
N GLU A 15 -12.18 -25.88 11.12
CA GLU A 15 -13.63 -25.92 11.40
C GLU A 15 -14.01 -25.01 12.60
N TRP A 16 -13.17 -24.94 13.63
CA TRP A 16 -13.40 -24.07 14.78
C TRP A 16 -13.24 -22.58 14.42
N LEU A 17 -12.29 -22.23 13.55
CA LEU A 17 -12.12 -20.87 13.05
C LEU A 17 -13.32 -20.44 12.18
N GLU A 18 -13.82 -21.30 11.28
CA GLU A 18 -15.05 -21.01 10.53
C GLU A 18 -16.27 -20.88 11.46
N ALA A 19 -16.46 -21.82 12.39
CA ALA A 19 -17.56 -21.76 13.35
C ALA A 19 -17.52 -20.50 14.22
N LEU A 20 -16.34 -19.98 14.53
CA LEU A 20 -16.19 -18.72 15.25
C LEU A 20 -16.52 -17.52 14.37
N CYS A 21 -16.06 -17.50 13.12
CA CYS A 21 -16.39 -16.45 12.15
C CYS A 21 -17.88 -16.44 11.72
N GLU A 22 -18.66 -17.47 12.06
CA GLU A 22 -20.09 -17.57 11.77
C GLU A 22 -20.99 -17.41 13.02
N ASP A 23 -20.41 -16.99 14.16
CA ASP A 23 -21.04 -16.94 15.48
C ASP A 23 -21.70 -18.27 15.92
N ARG A 24 -21.21 -19.39 15.38
CA ARG A 24 -21.59 -20.76 15.79
C ARG A 24 -20.82 -21.21 17.04
N LEU A 25 -19.70 -20.54 17.32
CA LEU A 25 -19.15 -20.22 18.64
C LEU A 25 -20.17 -20.18 19.80
N SER A 26 -20.17 -21.16 20.72
CA SER A 26 -20.61 -20.85 22.09
C SER A 26 -19.57 -19.95 22.78
N PRO A 27 -19.95 -19.09 23.74
CA PRO A 27 -18.98 -18.22 24.42
C PRO A 27 -17.84 -18.98 25.12
N ALA A 28 -18.10 -20.20 25.60
CA ALA A 28 -17.10 -21.05 26.23
C ALA A 28 -16.13 -21.65 25.20
N ASP A 29 -16.62 -22.06 24.03
CA ASP A 29 -15.79 -22.62 22.97
C ASP A 29 -14.97 -21.53 22.24
N ALA A 30 -15.54 -20.34 22.07
CA ALA A 30 -14.81 -19.15 21.60
C ALA A 30 -13.63 -18.81 22.53
N GLN A 31 -13.87 -18.75 23.84
CA GLN A 31 -12.83 -18.52 24.84
C GLN A 31 -11.81 -19.67 24.89
N HIS A 32 -12.22 -20.93 24.65
CA HIS A 32 -11.29 -22.05 24.53
C HIS A 32 -10.37 -21.90 23.31
N LEU A 33 -10.92 -21.50 22.16
CA LEU A 33 -10.15 -21.28 20.94
C LEU A 33 -9.19 -20.08 21.06
N GLU A 34 -9.63 -19.00 21.70
CA GLU A 34 -8.80 -17.85 22.05
C GLU A 34 -7.60 -18.28 22.90
N GLN A 35 -7.84 -19.04 23.98
CA GLN A 35 -6.76 -19.55 24.83
C GLN A 35 -5.84 -20.53 24.09
N LEU A 36 -6.34 -21.28 23.10
CA LEU A 36 -5.52 -22.15 22.25
C LEU A 36 -4.59 -21.34 21.35
N VAL A 37 -5.11 -20.31 20.66
CA VAL A 37 -4.35 -19.41 19.76
C VAL A 37 -3.36 -18.53 20.54
N LEU A 38 -3.71 -18.08 21.74
CA LEU A 38 -2.81 -17.31 22.59
C LEU A 38 -1.66 -18.16 23.15
N ARG A 39 -1.88 -19.45 23.45
CA ARG A 39 -0.87 -20.31 24.12
C ARG A 39 -0.05 -21.18 23.18
N ASP A 40 -0.61 -21.62 22.05
CA ASP A 40 0.06 -22.52 21.11
C ASP A 40 0.51 -21.77 19.84
N ALA A 41 1.81 -21.83 19.55
CA ALA A 41 2.40 -21.14 18.41
C ALA A 41 1.92 -21.69 17.05
N THR A 42 1.59 -22.98 16.98
CA THR A 42 1.07 -23.63 15.76
C THR A 42 -0.36 -23.19 15.50
N ALA A 43 -1.20 -23.15 16.54
CA ALA A 43 -2.56 -22.63 16.45
C ALA A 43 -2.55 -21.14 16.06
N ARG A 44 -1.62 -20.35 16.61
CA ARG A 44 -1.42 -18.95 16.24
C ARG A 44 -0.97 -18.78 14.79
N GLN A 45 -0.04 -19.59 14.31
CA GLN A 45 0.44 -19.53 12.93
C GLN A 45 -0.66 -19.96 11.94
N ALA A 46 -1.41 -21.01 12.26
CA ALA A 46 -2.56 -21.43 11.46
C ALA A 46 -3.67 -20.37 11.45
N TYR A 47 -3.87 -19.65 12.56
CA TYR A 47 -4.79 -18.51 12.62
C TYR A 47 -4.33 -17.32 11.76
N LEU A 48 -3.08 -16.90 11.89
CA LEU A 48 -2.53 -15.80 11.07
C LEU A 48 -2.60 -16.12 9.57
N ALA A 49 -2.32 -17.38 9.19
CA ALA A 49 -2.45 -17.81 7.80
C ALA A 49 -3.90 -18.01 7.34
N TYR A 50 -4.86 -18.22 8.27
CA TYR A 50 -6.30 -18.16 7.98
C TYR A 50 -6.74 -16.70 7.71
N LEU A 51 -6.28 -15.73 8.51
CA LEU A 51 -6.51 -14.31 8.24
C LEU A 51 -5.94 -13.89 6.87
N ASP A 52 -4.69 -14.25 6.58
CA ASP A 52 -4.02 -13.99 5.30
C ASP A 52 -4.84 -14.51 4.10
N LEU A 53 -5.33 -15.76 4.19
CA LEU A 53 -6.17 -16.34 3.14
C LEU A 53 -7.52 -15.62 2.99
N HIS A 54 -8.21 -15.31 4.09
CA HIS A 54 -9.54 -14.70 4.02
C HIS A 54 -9.49 -13.19 3.67
N GLY A 55 -8.38 -12.52 3.96
CA GLY A 55 -8.07 -11.19 3.42
C GLY A 55 -7.83 -11.24 1.90
N THR A 56 -6.91 -12.10 1.44
CA THR A 56 -6.51 -12.16 0.02
C THR A 56 -7.62 -12.64 -0.93
N LEU A 57 -8.53 -13.53 -0.49
CA LEU A 57 -9.65 -14.01 -1.32
C LEU A 57 -10.66 -12.91 -1.67
N HIS A 58 -10.87 -11.91 -0.81
CA HIS A 58 -11.81 -10.82 -1.08
C HIS A 58 -11.23 -9.71 -1.96
N TRP A 59 -9.91 -9.43 -1.90
CA TRP A 59 -9.28 -8.47 -2.80
C TRP A 59 -9.29 -8.95 -4.26
N ASN A 60 -9.07 -10.24 -4.49
CA ASN A 60 -9.17 -10.86 -5.82
C ASN A 60 -10.57 -10.75 -6.44
N THR A 61 -11.64 -10.67 -5.63
CA THR A 61 -13.02 -10.49 -6.11
C THR A 61 -13.48 -9.03 -6.13
N ALA A 62 -12.77 -8.13 -5.44
CA ALA A 62 -13.02 -6.67 -5.50
C ALA A 62 -12.63 -6.07 -6.87
N PHE A 63 -11.72 -6.70 -7.61
CA PHE A 63 -11.37 -6.35 -9.00
C PHE A 63 -12.37 -6.91 -10.04
N GLY A 64 -13.67 -6.72 -9.79
CA GLY A 64 -14.75 -6.75 -10.78
C GLY A 64 -14.89 -8.02 -11.64
N ASP A 65 -15.78 -8.91 -11.23
CA ASP A 65 -16.34 -9.96 -12.11
C ASP A 65 -17.32 -9.34 -13.14
N ASP A 66 -16.77 -8.55 -14.08
CA ASP A 66 -17.48 -8.12 -15.29
C ASP A 66 -17.66 -9.36 -16.18
N GLY A 67 -18.84 -9.98 -16.08
CA GLY A 67 -19.19 -11.27 -16.70
C GLY A 67 -19.12 -11.31 -18.24
N ALA A 68 -17.91 -11.32 -18.78
CA ALA A 68 -17.59 -11.40 -20.20
C ALA A 68 -16.32 -12.23 -20.46
N ASN A 69 -16.42 -13.55 -20.29
CA ASN A 69 -15.47 -14.57 -20.78
C ASN A 69 -13.98 -14.28 -20.51
N PHE A 70 -13.56 -14.31 -19.24
CA PHE A 70 -12.15 -14.54 -18.92
C PHE A 70 -11.82 -16.03 -19.13
N GLU A 71 -11.24 -16.39 -20.28
CA GLU A 71 -10.46 -17.64 -20.34
C GLU A 71 -9.22 -17.45 -19.44
N PRO A 72 -8.92 -18.40 -18.54
CA PRO A 72 -7.70 -18.31 -17.74
C PRO A 72 -6.49 -18.32 -18.66
N ALA A 73 -5.56 -17.39 -18.46
CA ALA A 73 -4.38 -17.23 -19.31
C ALA A 73 -3.58 -18.54 -19.37
N ILE A 74 -3.74 -19.28 -20.47
CA ILE A 74 -3.07 -20.55 -20.71
C ILE A 74 -1.56 -20.28 -20.75
N ALA A 75 -0.82 -20.84 -19.80
CA ALA A 75 0.64 -20.83 -19.79
C ALA A 75 1.17 -21.20 -21.19
N PRO A 76 2.16 -20.47 -21.74
CA PRO A 76 2.41 -20.43 -23.17
C PRO A 76 2.69 -21.83 -23.74
N ARG A 77 1.69 -22.40 -24.42
CA ARG A 77 1.88 -23.62 -25.20
C ARG A 77 2.86 -23.30 -26.33
N LEU A 78 3.98 -24.02 -26.35
CA LEU A 78 4.88 -24.06 -27.50
C LEU A 78 4.05 -24.28 -28.77
N ALA A 79 4.17 -23.35 -29.73
CA ALA A 79 3.30 -23.31 -30.89
C ALA A 79 3.45 -24.59 -31.73
N SER A 80 2.35 -25.27 -32.01
CA SER A 80 2.32 -26.39 -32.94
C SER A 80 2.55 -25.92 -34.38
N GLU A 81 3.23 -26.75 -35.17
CA GLU A 81 3.82 -26.40 -36.47
C GLU A 81 2.80 -25.85 -37.50
N SER A 82 1.52 -26.23 -37.39
CA SER A 82 0.44 -25.72 -38.25
C SER A 82 0.19 -24.21 -38.12
N SER A 83 0.60 -23.61 -37.00
CA SER A 83 0.47 -22.16 -36.76
C SER A 83 1.44 -21.34 -37.63
N VAL A 84 2.59 -21.92 -37.99
CA VAL A 84 3.67 -21.24 -38.74
C VAL A 84 3.28 -21.08 -40.21
N GLU A 85 2.63 -22.07 -40.80
CA GLU A 85 2.22 -22.06 -42.22
C GLU A 85 1.18 -20.97 -42.53
N THR A 86 0.31 -20.67 -41.56
CA THR A 86 -0.76 -19.67 -41.70
C THR A 86 -0.22 -18.24 -41.58
N LEU A 87 0.81 -18.03 -40.76
CA LEU A 87 1.55 -16.76 -40.66
C LEU A 87 2.40 -16.49 -41.90
N ALA A 88 3.06 -17.51 -42.46
CA ALA A 88 3.82 -17.40 -43.71
C ALA A 88 2.95 -16.88 -44.88
N LYS A 89 1.71 -17.38 -45.02
CA LYS A 89 0.74 -16.94 -46.05
C LYS A 89 0.26 -15.49 -45.87
N ARG A 90 0.22 -14.95 -44.63
CA ARG A 90 -0.07 -13.53 -44.37
C ARG A 90 1.13 -12.61 -44.62
N GLY A 91 2.36 -13.07 -44.34
CA GLY A 91 3.60 -12.35 -44.68
C GLY A 91 3.73 -12.12 -46.18
N TYR A 92 3.45 -13.14 -46.99
CA TYR A 92 3.60 -13.10 -48.46
C TYR A 92 2.76 -12.00 -49.14
N ARG A 93 1.54 -11.72 -48.64
CA ARG A 93 0.69 -10.62 -49.14
C ARG A 93 1.25 -9.23 -48.81
N ARG A 94 1.90 -9.05 -47.65
CA ARG A 94 2.56 -7.77 -47.32
C ARG A 94 3.85 -7.59 -48.14
N LEU A 95 4.58 -8.67 -48.41
CA LEU A 95 5.76 -8.64 -49.28
C LEU A 95 5.41 -8.23 -50.72
N LEU A 96 4.30 -8.73 -51.27
CA LEU A 96 3.81 -8.35 -52.62
C LEU A 96 3.46 -6.86 -52.73
N VAL A 97 2.90 -6.25 -51.68
CA VAL A 97 2.59 -4.80 -51.66
C VAL A 97 3.87 -3.96 -51.55
N LEU A 98 4.86 -4.41 -50.77
CA LEU A 98 6.18 -3.76 -50.72
C LEU A 98 6.95 -3.92 -52.05
N ALA A 99 6.90 -5.09 -52.69
CA ALA A 99 7.55 -5.33 -53.98
C ALA A 99 7.00 -4.42 -55.10
N ALA A 100 5.67 -4.19 -55.12
CA ALA A 100 5.06 -3.23 -56.04
C ALA A 100 5.55 -1.79 -55.81
N SER A 101 5.73 -1.38 -54.54
CA SER A 101 6.26 -0.06 -54.18
C SER A 101 7.75 0.10 -54.53
N VAL A 102 8.56 -0.94 -54.33
CA VAL A 102 9.99 -0.93 -54.70
C VAL A 102 10.18 -0.95 -56.23
N ALA A 103 9.30 -1.60 -56.99
CA ALA A 103 9.35 -1.59 -58.45
C ALA A 103 9.18 -0.17 -59.05
N VAL A 104 8.31 0.67 -58.45
CA VAL A 104 8.12 2.07 -58.87
C VAL A 104 9.36 2.92 -58.58
N ILE A 105 10.05 2.68 -57.46
CA ILE A 105 11.28 3.38 -57.08
C ILE A 105 12.47 2.90 -57.93
N ALA A 106 12.56 1.59 -58.20
CA ALA A 106 13.61 1.02 -59.05
C ALA A 106 13.50 1.49 -60.51
N ALA A 107 12.29 1.68 -61.04
CA ALA A 107 12.07 2.26 -62.37
C ALA A 107 12.57 3.72 -62.47
N PHE A 108 12.55 4.48 -61.37
CA PHE A 108 13.12 5.83 -61.29
C PHE A 108 14.67 5.80 -61.22
N SER A 109 15.24 4.84 -60.49
CA SER A 109 16.69 4.71 -60.31
C SER A 109 17.43 4.07 -61.49
N PHE A 110 16.76 3.30 -62.35
CA PHE A 110 17.41 2.61 -63.49
C PHE A 110 17.83 3.55 -64.65
N SER A 111 17.56 4.85 -64.54
CA SER A 111 18.07 5.86 -65.49
C SER A 111 19.48 6.37 -65.14
N ILE A 112 20.01 6.06 -63.96
CA ILE A 112 21.30 6.61 -63.45
C ILE A 112 22.13 5.50 -62.79
N GLY A 113 22.45 4.44 -63.55
CA GLY A 113 23.18 3.29 -62.97
C GLY A 113 23.81 2.32 -63.97
N ARG A 114 23.94 2.70 -65.24
CA ARG A 114 24.53 1.83 -66.28
C ARG A 114 26.03 2.11 -66.45
N TRP A 115 26.86 1.78 -65.45
CA TRP A 115 28.33 1.63 -65.57
C TRP A 115 28.85 0.77 -64.40
N PHE A 116 29.65 -0.26 -64.71
CA PHE A 116 30.27 -1.27 -63.84
C PHE A 116 29.43 -2.46 -63.30
N VAL A 117 29.93 -3.64 -63.68
CA VAL A 117 29.62 -5.08 -63.42
C VAL A 117 31.03 -5.74 -63.57
N PRO A 118 31.48 -6.83 -62.88
CA PRO A 118 30.72 -8.03 -62.50
C PRO A 118 30.97 -8.70 -61.11
N ASN A 119 30.05 -9.64 -60.84
CA ASN A 119 30.03 -10.86 -60.00
C ASN A 119 31.34 -11.49 -59.49
N ASN A 120 31.22 -12.26 -58.39
CA ASN A 120 31.49 -13.72 -58.45
C ASN A 120 30.63 -14.52 -57.43
N ASP A 121 30.28 -15.78 -57.77
CA ASP A 121 29.46 -16.71 -56.97
C ASP A 121 30.30 -17.76 -56.22
N SER A 122 29.79 -18.35 -55.12
CA SER A 122 30.11 -19.72 -54.64
C SER A 122 29.17 -20.22 -53.52
N ALA A 123 28.95 -21.54 -53.45
CA ALA A 123 27.91 -22.23 -52.65
C ALA A 123 28.49 -23.01 -51.42
N PRO A 124 27.66 -23.61 -50.53
CA PRO A 124 28.04 -23.98 -49.15
C PRO A 124 28.39 -25.46 -48.90
N VAL A 125 28.82 -25.78 -47.66
CA VAL A 125 29.09 -27.13 -47.13
C VAL A 125 28.47 -27.33 -45.73
N ALA A 126 28.13 -28.58 -45.39
CA ALA A 126 27.30 -29.00 -44.25
C ALA A 126 28.04 -29.26 -42.92
N ARG A 127 27.28 -29.65 -41.88
CA ARG A 127 27.71 -30.01 -40.51
C ARG A 127 27.13 -31.40 -40.14
N GLN A 128 27.84 -32.20 -39.32
CA GLN A 128 27.50 -33.59 -38.96
C GLN A 128 26.90 -33.78 -37.55
N ASP A 129 26.43 -35.01 -37.32
CA ASP A 129 25.61 -35.59 -36.23
C ASP A 129 26.33 -35.68 -34.84
N GLU A 130 25.72 -36.08 -33.70
CA GLU A 130 25.04 -37.35 -33.29
C GLU A 130 24.37 -37.17 -31.88
N PRO A 131 23.77 -38.19 -31.18
CA PRO A 131 22.83 -39.25 -31.59
C PRO A 131 21.64 -39.44 -30.59
N THR A 132 20.79 -40.46 -30.82
CA THR A 132 19.66 -40.92 -29.96
C THR A 132 19.74 -42.44 -29.67
N LEU A 133 18.98 -42.96 -28.66
CA LEU A 133 18.50 -44.37 -28.39
C LEU A 133 18.34 -44.59 -26.85
N ASP A 134 17.43 -45.40 -26.24
CA ASP A 134 16.22 -46.11 -26.69
C ASP A 134 15.30 -46.58 -25.50
N LEU A 135 13.97 -46.68 -25.74
CA LEU A 135 12.87 -47.62 -25.30
C LEU A 135 12.90 -48.46 -23.95
N PRO A 136 11.80 -49.14 -23.45
CA PRO A 136 10.62 -49.74 -24.16
C PRO A 136 9.20 -49.74 -23.47
N HIS A 137 8.26 -50.53 -24.04
CA HIS A 137 6.78 -50.59 -23.82
C HIS A 137 6.21 -51.76 -22.96
N SER A 138 4.96 -51.62 -22.45
CA SER A 138 3.80 -52.57 -22.59
C SER A 138 2.49 -51.94 -22.02
N ALA A 139 1.35 -51.83 -22.72
CA ALA A 139 0.22 -52.80 -22.88
C ALA A 139 -0.44 -53.25 -21.53
N ASN A 140 -1.78 -53.37 -21.33
CA ASN A 140 -2.95 -53.32 -22.24
C ASN A 140 -4.32 -53.20 -21.48
N ASN A 141 -5.43 -53.05 -22.23
CA ASN A 141 -6.86 -53.41 -21.96
C ASN A 141 -7.94 -52.34 -21.64
N ASP A 142 -9.08 -52.49 -22.35
CA ASP A 142 -10.40 -51.84 -22.28
C ASP A 142 -11.22 -52.21 -21.01
N GLU A 143 -12.30 -51.52 -20.59
CA GLU A 143 -13.64 -51.46 -21.23
C GLU A 143 -14.56 -50.31 -20.71
N ARG A 144 -15.78 -50.22 -21.26
CA ARG A 144 -16.69 -49.07 -21.26
C ARG A 144 -17.73 -49.09 -20.14
N GLY A 145 -18.19 -47.89 -19.72
CA GLY A 145 -19.43 -47.72 -18.94
C GLY A 145 -19.99 -46.30 -19.05
N VAL A 146 -21.15 -46.13 -19.69
CA VAL A 146 -21.88 -44.85 -19.82
C VAL A 146 -23.12 -44.90 -18.94
N VAL A 147 -23.35 -43.87 -18.11
CA VAL A 147 -24.65 -43.58 -17.47
C VAL A 147 -24.94 -42.08 -17.50
N GLN A 148 -26.22 -41.73 -17.69
CA GLN A 148 -26.74 -40.37 -17.85
C GLN A 148 -26.71 -39.54 -16.55
N GLY A 149 -26.73 -38.21 -16.71
CA GLY A 149 -26.90 -37.28 -15.60
C GLY A 149 -28.36 -37.10 -15.17
N HIS A 150 -28.53 -36.59 -13.96
CA HIS A 150 -29.80 -36.05 -13.44
C HIS A 150 -29.64 -34.56 -13.16
N GLN A 151 -30.67 -33.79 -13.53
CA GLN A 151 -30.88 -32.43 -13.07
C GLN A 151 -31.78 -32.51 -11.83
N ASP A 152 -31.36 -31.93 -10.71
CA ASP A 152 -32.23 -31.73 -9.55
C ASP A 152 -32.63 -30.25 -9.44
N GLU A 153 -33.92 -30.02 -9.20
CA GLU A 153 -34.55 -28.69 -9.21
C GLU A 153 -34.35 -27.95 -7.88
N LEU A 154 -34.16 -26.62 -7.94
CA LEU A 154 -34.17 -25.75 -6.76
C LEU A 154 -35.60 -25.53 -6.24
N PRO A 155 -35.88 -25.73 -4.94
CA PRO A 155 -37.22 -25.54 -4.38
C PRO A 155 -37.59 -24.05 -4.27
N GLN A 156 -38.85 -23.73 -4.63
CA GLN A 156 -39.38 -22.36 -4.62
C GLN A 156 -39.76 -21.89 -3.21
N ASN A 157 -39.35 -20.66 -2.85
CA ASN A 157 -39.74 -20.01 -1.60
C ASN A 157 -41.25 -19.74 -1.50
N LYS A 158 -41.84 -20.06 -0.35
CA LYS A 158 -43.15 -19.53 0.10
C LYS A 158 -42.93 -18.61 1.31
N PRO A 159 -43.62 -17.45 1.39
CA PRO A 159 -43.45 -16.54 2.52
C PRO A 159 -44.09 -17.11 3.79
N VAL A 160 -43.36 -17.05 4.90
CA VAL A 160 -43.86 -17.39 6.24
C VAL A 160 -44.37 -16.12 6.92
N VAL A 161 -45.60 -16.17 7.43
CA VAL A 161 -46.19 -15.08 8.22
C VAL A 161 -45.72 -15.19 9.67
N LEU A 162 -45.06 -14.15 10.19
CA LEU A 162 -44.70 -14.06 11.60
C LEU A 162 -45.88 -13.52 12.42
N THR A 163 -46.20 -14.23 13.50
CA THR A 163 -47.27 -13.87 14.45
C THR A 163 -46.74 -13.09 15.65
N ASP A 164 -47.62 -12.25 16.20
CA ASP A 164 -47.40 -11.26 17.25
C ASP A 164 -46.94 -11.77 18.64
N ARG A 165 -46.38 -10.82 19.44
CA ARG A 165 -46.26 -10.73 20.93
C ARG A 165 -45.12 -11.50 21.65
N PRO A 166 -44.76 -11.11 22.90
CA PRO A 166 -45.41 -10.14 23.80
C PRO A 166 -44.55 -8.96 24.34
N LYS A 167 -45.22 -8.04 25.04
CA LYS A 167 -44.61 -6.93 25.81
C LYS A 167 -43.87 -7.45 27.04
N SER A 168 -42.74 -6.83 27.40
CA SER A 168 -42.11 -6.94 28.71
C SER A 168 -42.59 -5.82 29.66
N GLU A 169 -42.57 -6.10 30.96
CA GLU A 169 -43.18 -5.27 32.01
C GLU A 169 -42.18 -4.34 32.72
N ASN A 170 -42.71 -3.32 33.39
CA ASN A 170 -41.94 -2.37 34.21
C ASN A 170 -41.35 -3.03 35.46
N ILE A 171 -40.13 -2.65 35.82
CA ILE A 171 -39.66 -2.65 37.22
C ILE A 171 -39.07 -1.27 37.50
N ALA A 172 -39.47 -0.65 38.61
CA ALA A 172 -39.08 0.70 39.00
C ALA A 172 -38.55 0.73 40.45
N ALA A 173 -37.44 1.43 40.67
CA ALA A 173 -36.96 2.01 41.93
C ALA A 173 -35.58 2.67 41.67
N ALA A 174 -35.15 3.75 42.32
CA ALA A 174 -35.85 4.84 43.02
C ALA A 174 -34.83 5.99 43.17
N ALA A 175 -35.29 7.25 43.22
CA ALA A 175 -34.45 8.42 43.45
C ALA A 175 -34.96 9.24 44.65
N PRO A 176 -34.12 10.06 45.30
CA PRO A 176 -34.57 11.18 46.12
C PRO A 176 -34.34 12.55 45.43
N THR A 177 -35.45 13.29 45.36
CA THR A 177 -35.67 14.74 45.57
C THR A 177 -34.58 15.54 46.31
N GLU A 178 -34.45 16.88 46.27
CA GLU A 178 -35.20 18.05 45.73
C GLU A 178 -34.21 19.26 45.65
N GLY A 179 -34.45 20.44 45.03
CA GLY A 179 -35.58 20.95 44.22
C GLY A 179 -35.98 22.41 44.56
N SER A 180 -35.63 23.42 43.74
CA SER A 180 -36.27 24.78 43.77
C SER A 180 -36.00 25.67 42.54
N ASP A 181 -37.11 26.11 41.94
CA ASP A 181 -37.29 27.20 40.96
C ASP A 181 -37.82 28.47 41.72
N PRO A 182 -38.28 29.61 41.12
CA PRO A 182 -38.31 30.05 39.71
C PRO A 182 -37.91 31.53 39.44
N LYS A 183 -37.86 31.94 38.15
CA LYS A 183 -38.61 33.10 37.52
C LYS A 183 -37.88 33.85 36.39
N THR A 184 -38.52 33.85 35.21
CA THR A 184 -38.47 34.86 34.12
C THR A 184 -39.32 36.11 34.49
N PRO A 185 -39.25 37.30 33.81
CA PRO A 185 -39.27 37.46 32.33
C PRO A 185 -38.56 38.68 31.64
N ASN A 186 -38.20 38.45 30.37
CA ASN A 186 -38.41 39.24 29.13
C ASN A 186 -38.26 40.81 29.05
N GLN A 187 -37.66 41.24 27.91
CA GLN A 187 -38.15 42.26 26.94
C GLN A 187 -37.33 43.56 26.69
N SER A 188 -36.83 43.71 25.43
CA SER A 188 -36.51 44.97 24.70
C SER A 188 -35.38 45.90 25.26
N ASP A 189 -34.62 46.71 24.49
CA ASP A 189 -34.84 47.27 23.15
C ASP A 189 -33.53 47.85 22.51
N LYS A 190 -33.56 48.16 21.19
CA LYS A 190 -32.71 49.14 20.44
C LYS A 190 -31.20 48.90 20.12
N VAL A 191 -30.98 48.48 18.86
CA VAL A 191 -30.23 49.19 17.78
C VAL A 191 -29.05 50.12 18.15
N ALA A 192 -27.85 49.74 17.72
CA ALA A 192 -26.87 50.64 17.11
C ALA A 192 -26.08 49.88 16.03
N ALA A 193 -26.01 50.44 14.81
CA ALA A 193 -25.22 49.85 13.73
C ALA A 193 -23.74 50.23 13.88
N ASN A 194 -22.83 49.29 13.64
CA ASN A 194 -21.48 49.63 13.22
C ASN A 194 -20.92 48.59 12.24
N ASP A 195 -20.20 49.08 11.24
CA ASP A 195 -19.63 48.31 10.14
C ASP A 195 -18.37 47.58 10.59
N SER A 196 -18.30 46.26 10.42
CA SER A 196 -17.11 45.45 10.73
C SER A 196 -17.13 44.11 10.01
N ARG A 197 -16.21 43.94 9.05
CA ARG A 197 -15.84 42.63 8.50
C ARG A 197 -15.50 41.65 9.63
N PRO A 198 -15.86 40.36 9.53
CA PRO A 198 -15.39 39.36 10.48
C PRO A 198 -13.86 39.25 10.41
N GLN A 199 -13.18 39.75 11.45
CA GLN A 199 -11.76 39.50 11.63
C GLN A 199 -11.55 38.02 11.96
N ARG A 200 -10.73 37.37 11.13
CA ARG A 200 -10.24 36.01 11.32
C ARG A 200 -9.60 35.91 12.72
N PRO A 201 -10.04 35.02 13.63
CA PRO A 201 -9.43 34.90 14.95
C PRO A 201 -7.96 34.51 14.79
N ALA A 202 -7.07 35.27 15.42
CA ALA A 202 -5.64 34.99 15.38
C ALA A 202 -5.33 33.71 16.16
N ASN A 203 -4.49 32.84 15.59
CA ASN A 203 -4.00 31.65 16.27
C ASN A 203 -3.18 32.04 17.52
N SER A 204 -3.79 31.93 18.70
CA SER A 204 -3.05 31.83 19.96
C SER A 204 -2.43 30.44 20.03
N ALA A 205 -1.24 30.30 19.44
CA ALA A 205 -0.49 29.05 19.44
C ALA A 205 -0.10 28.66 20.87
N VAL A 206 -0.78 27.66 21.44
CA VAL A 206 -0.27 26.91 22.59
C VAL A 206 0.77 25.93 22.05
N THR A 207 1.93 26.46 21.67
CA THR A 207 3.08 25.66 21.25
C THR A 207 3.65 24.97 22.49
N ARG A 208 3.17 23.76 22.78
CA ARG A 208 3.97 22.80 23.56
C ARG A 208 5.21 22.52 22.71
N THR A 209 6.35 23.09 23.08
CA THR A 209 7.63 22.79 22.42
C THR A 209 7.90 21.30 22.58
N ALA A 210 7.89 20.56 21.47
CA ALA A 210 8.43 19.21 21.40
C ALA A 210 9.85 19.16 21.96
N GLY A 211 10.27 17.99 22.43
CA GLY A 211 11.62 17.80 22.93
C GLY A 211 12.68 18.17 21.89
N SER A 212 13.83 18.69 22.36
CA SER A 212 14.98 18.92 21.49
C SER A 212 15.39 17.62 20.78
N VAL A 213 15.92 17.71 19.57
CA VAL A 213 16.32 16.54 18.77
C VAL A 213 17.19 15.57 19.59
N GLN A 214 18.18 16.11 20.29
CA GLN A 214 19.10 15.34 21.13
C GLN A 214 18.41 14.74 22.37
N GLY A 215 17.35 15.39 22.90
CA GLY A 215 16.55 14.85 23.99
C GLY A 215 15.73 13.63 23.57
N ILE A 216 15.02 13.71 22.44
CA ILE A 216 14.23 12.59 21.93
C ILE A 216 15.12 11.42 21.48
N VAL A 217 16.27 11.73 20.84
CA VAL A 217 17.30 10.73 20.51
C VAL A 217 17.83 10.03 21.76
N ALA A 218 18.08 10.76 22.85
CA ALA A 218 18.51 10.15 24.11
C ALA A 218 17.43 9.21 24.70
N ILE A 219 16.15 9.57 24.61
CA ILE A 219 15.03 8.73 25.08
C ILE A 219 14.91 7.46 24.22
N ILE A 220 15.00 7.57 22.88
CA ILE A 220 15.06 6.39 21.99
C ILE A 220 16.18 5.44 22.43
N ASN A 221 17.38 6.00 22.64
CA ASN A 221 18.55 5.22 23.03
C ASN A 221 18.38 4.56 24.40
N GLU A 222 17.78 5.24 25.38
CA GLU A 222 17.53 4.70 26.72
C GLU A 222 16.53 3.54 26.70
N HIS A 223 15.40 3.69 25.99
CA HIS A 223 14.38 2.64 25.88
C HIS A 223 14.94 1.37 25.21
N LEU A 224 15.68 1.51 24.09
CA LEU A 224 16.26 0.37 23.39
C LEU A 224 17.38 -0.29 24.21
N ALA A 225 18.25 0.50 24.85
CA ALA A 225 19.30 -0.04 25.73
C ALA A 225 18.75 -0.77 26.95
N ALA A 226 17.61 -0.31 27.50
CA ALA A 226 16.89 -1.04 28.55
C ALA A 226 16.36 -2.39 28.05
N GLY A 227 15.75 -2.43 26.87
CA GLY A 227 15.30 -3.66 26.22
C GLY A 227 16.42 -4.67 25.99
N TRP A 228 17.54 -4.24 25.40
CA TRP A 228 18.74 -5.06 25.18
C TRP A 228 19.26 -5.67 26.48
N LYS A 229 19.36 -4.85 27.54
CA LYS A 229 19.82 -5.28 28.87
C LYS A 229 18.90 -6.32 29.51
N VAL A 230 17.58 -6.19 29.36
CA VAL A 230 16.60 -7.16 29.88
C VAL A 230 16.70 -8.49 29.13
N GLN A 231 16.90 -8.45 27.81
CA GLN A 231 17.02 -9.66 26.98
C GLN A 231 18.43 -10.29 26.97
N GLY A 232 19.41 -9.69 27.65
CA GLY A 232 20.80 -10.17 27.66
C GLY A 232 21.50 -10.06 26.30
N VAL A 233 21.07 -9.11 25.47
CA VAL A 233 21.55 -8.90 24.10
C VAL A 233 22.56 -7.75 24.09
N GLU A 234 23.74 -7.98 23.51
CA GLU A 234 24.69 -6.93 23.14
C GLU A 234 24.35 -6.42 21.73
N PRO A 235 24.12 -5.11 21.54
CA PRO A 235 23.85 -4.54 20.22
C PRO A 235 25.10 -4.60 19.34
N SER A 236 24.88 -4.58 18.02
CA SER A 236 25.96 -4.52 17.05
C SER A 236 26.85 -3.26 17.24
N PRO A 237 28.10 -3.25 16.75
CA PRO A 237 28.90 -2.03 16.76
C PRO A 237 28.25 -0.94 15.89
N LEU A 238 28.70 0.31 16.05
CA LEU A 238 28.32 1.38 15.14
C LEU A 238 28.77 1.05 13.71
N ALA A 239 27.94 1.37 12.73
CA ALA A 239 28.28 1.29 11.31
C ALA A 239 29.43 2.25 11.00
N ASP A 240 30.35 1.81 10.13
CA ASP A 240 31.33 2.72 9.55
C ASP A 240 30.65 3.79 8.69
N ASP A 241 31.39 4.83 8.34
CA ASP A 241 30.85 5.96 7.60
C ASP A 241 30.42 5.61 6.17
N ALA A 242 30.95 4.56 5.55
CA ALA A 242 30.55 4.15 4.21
C ALA A 242 29.23 3.35 4.24
N GLU A 243 29.08 2.44 5.21
CA GLU A 243 27.83 1.72 5.46
C GLU A 243 26.70 2.70 5.83
N TRP A 244 26.95 3.60 6.78
CA TRP A 244 25.96 4.58 7.21
C TRP A 244 25.59 5.56 6.07
N LEU A 245 26.59 6.07 5.33
CA LEU A 245 26.35 6.97 4.19
C LEU A 245 25.48 6.31 3.12
N ARG A 246 25.77 5.07 2.73
CA ARG A 246 24.95 4.36 1.74
C ARG A 246 23.51 4.18 2.23
N ARG A 247 23.33 3.82 3.50
CA ARG A 247 22.01 3.58 4.10
C ARG A 247 21.15 4.84 4.13
N ILE A 248 21.68 5.94 4.69
CA ILE A 248 20.89 7.18 4.83
C ILE A 248 20.49 7.76 3.47
N TYR A 249 21.32 7.60 2.45
CA TYR A 249 21.02 8.01 1.08
C TYR A 249 19.86 7.21 0.46
N LEU A 250 19.91 5.87 0.57
CA LEU A 250 18.82 5.01 0.09
C LEU A 250 17.51 5.29 0.83
N ASP A 251 17.57 5.43 2.16
CA ASP A 251 16.38 5.59 2.99
C ASP A 251 15.74 7.00 2.86
N VAL A 252 16.53 8.06 2.80
CA VAL A 252 16.02 9.45 2.81
C VAL A 252 15.73 9.96 1.40
N VAL A 253 16.64 9.75 0.44
CA VAL A 253 16.56 10.33 -0.92
C VAL A 253 16.38 9.31 -2.04
N GLY A 254 16.33 8.01 -1.73
CA GLY A 254 15.93 6.98 -2.67
C GLY A 254 17.00 6.56 -3.69
N HIS A 255 18.27 6.89 -3.51
CA HIS A 255 19.36 6.44 -4.37
C HIS A 255 20.70 6.42 -3.62
N ILE A 256 21.73 5.76 -4.17
CA ILE A 256 23.10 5.78 -3.61
C ILE A 256 23.71 7.20 -3.59
N PRO A 257 24.71 7.49 -2.73
CA PRO A 257 25.41 8.77 -2.73
C PRO A 257 26.15 9.06 -4.05
N PRO A 258 26.15 10.32 -4.55
CA PRO A 258 27.09 10.78 -5.56
C PRO A 258 28.54 10.60 -5.10
N ILE A 259 29.45 10.31 -6.03
CA ILE A 259 30.85 9.98 -5.71
C ILE A 259 31.56 11.16 -5.03
N GLU A 260 31.30 12.39 -5.47
CA GLU A 260 31.89 13.61 -4.92
C GLU A 260 31.44 13.86 -3.47
N VAL A 261 30.19 13.50 -3.15
CA VAL A 261 29.67 13.60 -1.77
C VAL A 261 30.25 12.49 -0.91
N ALA A 262 30.41 11.28 -1.45
CA ALA A 262 31.05 10.17 -0.73
C ALA A 262 32.52 10.46 -0.39
N GLU A 263 33.32 10.90 -1.35
CA GLU A 263 34.73 11.28 -1.12
C GLU A 263 34.86 12.37 -0.05
N LYS A 264 34.02 13.41 -0.13
CA LYS A 264 33.99 14.50 0.85
C LYS A 264 33.57 14.01 2.24
N PHE A 265 32.52 13.19 2.34
CA PHE A 265 31.99 12.72 3.62
C PHE A 265 32.93 11.73 4.32
N LEU A 266 33.60 10.85 3.57
CA LEU A 266 34.54 9.88 4.10
C LEU A 266 35.86 10.52 4.56
N THR A 267 36.23 11.68 3.99
CA THR A 267 37.41 12.45 4.40
C THR A 267 37.13 13.49 5.50
N ASP A 268 35.87 13.90 5.68
CA ASP A 268 35.45 14.81 6.76
C ASP A 268 35.65 14.19 8.15
N ARG A 269 36.14 15.01 9.08
CA ARG A 269 36.45 14.68 10.49
C ARG A 269 35.57 15.43 11.49
N ASP A 270 34.60 16.23 11.05
CA ASP A 270 33.65 16.89 11.93
C ASP A 270 32.78 15.83 12.64
N ALA A 271 32.74 15.86 13.98
CA ALA A 271 31.93 14.97 14.79
C ALA A 271 30.41 15.07 14.49
N ARG A 272 29.95 16.18 13.89
CA ARG A 272 28.57 16.42 13.48
C ARG A 272 28.33 16.20 11.99
N LYS A 273 29.25 15.58 11.24
CA LYS A 273 29.07 15.37 9.79
C LYS A 273 27.82 14.56 9.44
N ARG A 274 27.43 13.59 10.28
CA ARG A 274 26.20 12.79 10.12
C ARG A 274 24.93 13.65 10.25
N GLU A 275 24.85 14.46 11.30
CA GLU A 275 23.77 15.43 11.55
C GLU A 275 23.65 16.44 10.39
N LYS A 276 24.77 17.06 10.01
CA LYS A 276 24.84 18.01 8.89
C LYS A 276 24.44 17.42 7.54
N LEU A 277 24.86 16.18 7.26
CA LEU A 277 24.47 15.49 6.03
C LEU A 277 22.97 15.21 6.04
N LEU A 278 22.42 14.71 7.14
CA LEU A 278 20.99 14.45 7.27
C LEU A 278 20.16 15.71 7.03
N ASP A 279 20.54 16.84 7.64
CA ASP A 279 19.87 18.12 7.37
C ASP A 279 19.93 18.49 5.88
N SER A 280 21.08 18.33 5.22
CA SER A 280 21.19 18.60 3.78
C SER A 280 20.37 17.66 2.91
N LEU A 281 20.23 16.39 3.29
CA LEU A 281 19.40 15.40 2.58
C LEU A 281 17.91 15.69 2.74
N LEU A 282 17.47 16.12 3.92
CA LEU A 282 16.08 16.49 4.18
C LEU A 282 15.64 17.73 3.41
N ASP A 283 16.57 18.59 3.01
CA ASP A 283 16.30 19.77 2.17
C ASP A 283 16.61 19.55 0.67
N ASP A 284 17.09 18.37 0.28
CA ASP A 284 17.37 18.02 -1.11
C ASP A 284 16.07 17.77 -1.91
N PRO A 285 15.94 18.25 -3.16
CA PRO A 285 14.82 17.90 -4.04
C PRO A 285 14.59 16.37 -4.20
N ALA A 286 15.64 15.55 -4.05
CA ALA A 286 15.57 14.10 -4.09
C ALA A 286 14.77 13.49 -2.92
N TYR A 287 14.82 14.08 -1.72
CA TYR A 287 13.90 13.74 -0.63
C TYR A 287 12.45 13.89 -1.11
N VAL A 288 12.10 15.05 -1.66
CA VAL A 288 10.73 15.30 -2.12
C VAL A 288 10.31 14.31 -3.22
N ARG A 289 11.20 13.95 -4.15
CA ARG A 289 10.92 12.91 -5.17
C ARG A 289 10.68 11.54 -4.54
N ASN A 290 11.57 11.09 -3.67
CA ASN A 290 11.51 9.78 -3.01
C ASN A 290 10.22 9.62 -2.20
N TRP A 291 9.95 10.54 -1.27
CA TRP A 291 8.76 10.50 -0.43
C TRP A 291 7.46 10.66 -1.22
N THR A 292 7.48 11.39 -2.34
CA THR A 292 6.35 11.41 -3.28
C THR A 292 6.08 10.03 -3.87
N VAL A 293 7.12 9.32 -4.32
CA VAL A 293 6.99 7.97 -4.92
C VAL A 293 6.51 6.96 -3.89
N VAL A 294 7.17 6.88 -2.72
CA VAL A 294 6.81 5.99 -1.61
C VAL A 294 5.34 6.14 -1.24
N TRP A 295 4.90 7.36 -0.91
CA TRP A 295 3.52 7.58 -0.50
C TRP A 295 2.50 7.47 -1.65
N THR A 296 2.87 7.72 -2.90
CA THR A 296 1.97 7.41 -4.02
C THR A 296 1.71 5.90 -4.10
N ASN A 297 2.76 5.09 -3.96
CA ASN A 297 2.65 3.63 -4.03
C ASN A 297 1.87 3.05 -2.84
N LEU A 298 2.08 3.54 -1.62
CA LEU A 298 1.27 3.17 -0.45
C LEU A 298 -0.21 3.54 -0.60
N LEU A 299 -0.51 4.75 -1.08
CA LEU A 299 -1.87 5.28 -1.08
C LEU A 299 -2.75 4.71 -2.20
N ILE A 300 -2.20 4.43 -3.39
CA ILE A 300 -2.97 4.00 -4.57
C ILE A 300 -2.35 2.82 -5.33
N GLY A 301 -1.40 2.12 -4.72
CA GLY A 301 -0.69 1.01 -5.35
C GLY A 301 0.20 1.43 -6.53
N ARG A 302 0.60 0.44 -7.33
CA ARG A 302 1.47 0.63 -8.51
C ARG A 302 0.73 0.49 -9.86
N SER A 303 -0.51 -0.01 -9.85
CA SER A 303 -1.37 -0.10 -11.03
C SER A 303 -1.99 1.25 -11.39
N ASP A 304 -2.33 1.45 -12.65
CA ASP A 304 -3.06 2.66 -13.09
C ASP A 304 -4.54 2.33 -13.30
N SER A 305 -5.40 2.96 -12.49
CA SER A 305 -6.85 2.85 -12.59
C SER A 305 -7.42 3.97 -13.47
N ARG A 306 -8.48 3.66 -14.25
CA ARG A 306 -9.18 4.62 -15.12
C ARG A 306 -9.75 5.84 -14.40
N ASP A 307 -10.01 5.72 -13.10
CA ASP A 307 -10.59 6.77 -12.27
C ASP A 307 -9.54 7.58 -11.48
N VAL A 308 -8.27 7.23 -11.58
CA VAL A 308 -7.16 7.82 -10.83
C VAL A 308 -6.22 8.58 -11.76
N ASN A 309 -5.83 9.79 -11.33
CA ASN A 309 -4.78 10.59 -11.95
C ASN A 309 -3.54 10.59 -11.03
N ARG A 310 -2.72 9.54 -11.17
CA ARG A 310 -1.45 9.38 -10.44
C ARG A 310 -0.55 10.62 -10.52
N PRO A 311 -0.35 11.29 -11.68
CA PRO A 311 0.39 12.55 -11.74
C PRO A 311 -0.18 13.69 -10.89
N ALA A 312 -1.50 13.79 -10.73
CA ALA A 312 -2.12 14.81 -9.89
C ALA A 312 -1.93 14.52 -8.39
N LEU A 313 -2.03 13.25 -7.96
CA LEU A 313 -1.67 12.84 -6.60
C LEU A 313 -0.19 13.10 -6.32
N GLN A 314 0.71 12.73 -7.25
CA GLN A 314 2.14 13.01 -7.13
C GLN A 314 2.45 14.51 -7.05
N LYS A 315 1.69 15.36 -7.74
CA LYS A 315 1.79 16.82 -7.58
C LYS A 315 1.40 17.26 -6.17
N PHE A 316 0.27 16.78 -5.65
CA PHE A 316 -0.18 17.09 -4.28
C PHE A 316 0.83 16.65 -3.21
N LEU A 317 1.34 15.42 -3.30
CA LEU A 317 2.35 14.87 -2.38
C LEU A 317 3.66 15.64 -2.47
N ARG A 318 4.18 15.89 -3.68
CA ARG A 318 5.39 16.69 -3.92
C ARG A 318 5.30 18.09 -3.33
N GLU A 319 4.17 18.77 -3.51
CA GLU A 319 3.94 20.08 -2.90
C GLU A 319 3.83 20.02 -1.37
N SER A 320 3.27 18.95 -0.82
CA SER A 320 3.12 18.75 0.63
C SER A 320 4.44 18.44 1.31
N PHE A 321 5.24 17.51 0.78
CA PHE A 321 6.58 17.19 1.30
C PHE A 321 7.59 18.33 1.12
N ALA A 322 7.54 19.06 -0.01
CA ALA A 322 8.38 20.24 -0.21
C ALA A 322 8.10 21.36 0.83
N LYS A 323 6.85 21.49 1.28
CA LYS A 323 6.43 22.45 2.30
C LYS A 323 6.55 21.90 3.73
N ASN A 324 6.94 20.62 3.90
CA ASN A 324 6.89 19.87 5.15
C ASN A 324 5.53 20.02 5.87
N ARG A 325 4.44 19.83 5.12
CA ARG A 325 3.07 19.98 5.64
C ARG A 325 2.80 18.96 6.76
N PRO A 326 2.12 19.35 7.85
CA PRO A 326 1.73 18.43 8.92
C PRO A 326 1.04 17.17 8.41
N TRP A 327 1.47 15.99 8.87
CA TRP A 327 0.90 14.72 8.41
C TRP A 327 -0.61 14.63 8.68
N ASN A 328 -1.08 15.07 9.84
CA ASN A 328 -2.51 15.06 10.18
C ASN A 328 -3.37 15.90 9.21
N GLU A 329 -2.88 17.04 8.73
CA GLU A 329 -3.59 17.82 7.72
C GLU A 329 -3.69 17.07 6.38
N MET A 330 -2.64 16.34 5.98
CA MET A 330 -2.67 15.51 4.78
C MET A 330 -3.67 14.36 4.93
N VAL A 331 -3.68 13.67 6.08
CA VAL A 331 -4.66 12.61 6.39
C VAL A 331 -6.09 13.15 6.38
N ALA A 332 -6.34 14.29 7.03
CA ALA A 332 -7.64 14.94 7.02
C ALA A 332 -8.08 15.26 5.58
N GLU A 333 -7.20 15.77 4.73
CA GLU A 333 -7.53 16.08 3.33
C GLU A 333 -7.77 14.82 2.49
N PHE A 334 -7.01 13.74 2.65
CA PHE A 334 -7.27 12.47 1.94
C PHE A 334 -8.67 11.90 2.26
N ILE A 335 -9.10 12.00 3.52
CA ILE A 335 -10.42 11.52 3.97
C ILE A 335 -11.54 12.47 3.49
N SER A 336 -11.36 13.78 3.63
CA SER A 336 -12.38 14.80 3.32
C SER A 336 -12.44 15.24 1.84
N ALA A 337 -11.50 14.80 0.99
CA ALA A 337 -11.32 15.30 -0.37
C ALA A 337 -12.62 15.36 -1.21
N GLU A 338 -12.81 16.48 -1.91
CA GLU A 338 -13.89 16.70 -2.88
C GLU A 338 -13.35 17.40 -4.14
N GLY A 339 -14.16 17.37 -5.21
CA GLY A 339 -13.84 17.96 -6.51
C GLY A 339 -13.15 16.98 -7.46
N SER A 340 -12.75 17.49 -8.63
CA SER A 340 -12.02 16.68 -9.63
C SER A 340 -10.56 16.46 -9.24
N PHE A 341 -9.97 15.34 -9.70
CA PHE A 341 -8.54 15.06 -9.49
C PHE A 341 -7.60 16.15 -10.02
N ASP A 342 -8.06 16.98 -10.98
CA ASP A 342 -7.29 18.08 -11.56
C ASP A 342 -7.26 19.32 -10.62
N GLN A 343 -8.29 19.47 -9.77
CA GLN A 343 -8.44 20.55 -8.80
C GLN A 343 -7.84 20.17 -7.44
N ASN A 344 -8.09 18.94 -6.99
CA ASN A 344 -7.63 18.41 -5.72
C ASN A 344 -6.98 17.03 -5.93
N GLY A 345 -5.65 16.98 -5.83
CA GLY A 345 -4.89 15.74 -6.00
C GLY A 345 -5.12 14.70 -4.91
N ALA A 346 -5.60 15.08 -3.72
CA ALA A 346 -5.89 14.15 -2.63
C ALA A 346 -7.12 13.26 -2.91
N THR A 347 -8.03 13.69 -3.80
CA THR A 347 -9.21 12.90 -4.21
C THR A 347 -8.82 11.54 -4.80
N ASN A 348 -7.63 11.43 -5.38
CA ASN A 348 -7.11 10.19 -5.97
C ASN A 348 -6.99 9.03 -4.96
N PHE A 349 -6.82 9.30 -3.66
CA PHE A 349 -6.83 8.27 -2.63
C PHE A 349 -8.18 7.54 -2.61
N LEU A 350 -9.28 8.25 -2.37
CA LEU A 350 -10.60 7.60 -2.36
C LEU A 350 -11.03 7.17 -3.77
N LEU A 351 -10.68 7.88 -4.84
CA LEU A 351 -10.99 7.44 -6.22
C LEU A 351 -10.36 6.07 -6.57
N ALA A 352 -9.22 5.70 -5.98
CA ALA A 352 -8.62 4.38 -6.17
C ALA A 352 -9.42 3.25 -5.47
N HIS A 353 -10.11 3.57 -4.37
CA HIS A 353 -10.68 2.57 -3.45
C HIS A 353 -12.21 2.63 -3.29
N LEU A 354 -12.88 3.60 -3.92
CA LEU A 354 -14.33 3.81 -3.83
C LEU A 354 -15.10 2.91 -4.80
N ASN A 355 -15.11 1.61 -4.49
CA ASN A 355 -15.99 0.61 -5.12
C ASN A 355 -16.74 -0.17 -4.02
N ASN A 356 -17.61 -1.11 -4.43
CA ASN A 356 -18.33 -2.07 -3.56
C ASN A 356 -18.77 -1.49 -2.19
N GLN A 357 -19.72 -0.54 -2.20
CA GLN A 357 -20.21 0.14 -1.00
C GLN A 357 -19.10 0.80 -0.13
N ALA A 358 -18.05 1.32 -0.76
CA ALA A 358 -16.88 1.92 -0.11
C ALA A 358 -16.10 0.97 0.83
N VAL A 359 -16.31 -0.35 0.74
CA VAL A 359 -15.63 -1.35 1.60
C VAL A 359 -14.10 -1.26 1.50
N PRO A 360 -13.47 -1.20 0.29
CA PRO A 360 -12.02 -1.07 0.21
C PRO A 360 -11.50 0.26 0.74
N ALA A 361 -12.24 1.36 0.51
CA ALA A 361 -11.92 2.68 1.05
C ALA A 361 -11.92 2.69 2.59
N THR A 362 -12.87 2.00 3.24
CA THR A 362 -12.86 1.79 4.69
C THR A 362 -11.60 1.03 5.13
N ALA A 363 -11.34 -0.13 4.53
CA ALA A 363 -10.25 -1.03 4.93
C ALA A 363 -8.88 -0.37 4.77
N ILE A 364 -8.62 0.29 3.63
CA ILE A 364 -7.33 0.95 3.37
C ILE A 364 -7.14 2.22 4.22
N THR A 365 -8.22 2.94 4.56
CA THR A 365 -8.13 4.09 5.49
C THR A 365 -7.70 3.61 6.88
N ALA A 366 -8.28 2.51 7.39
CA ALA A 366 -7.84 1.93 8.66
C ALA A 366 -6.40 1.41 8.60
N LYS A 367 -6.05 0.64 7.56
CA LYS A 367 -4.71 0.06 7.38
C LYS A 367 -3.62 1.14 7.29
N ILE A 368 -3.80 2.14 6.41
CA ILE A 368 -2.79 3.18 6.21
C ILE A 368 -2.77 4.21 7.35
N PHE A 369 -3.91 4.74 7.77
CA PHE A 369 -3.94 5.90 8.68
C PHE A 369 -4.19 5.56 10.16
N LEU A 370 -4.70 4.38 10.49
CA LEU A 370 -4.87 3.93 11.89
C LEU A 370 -3.98 2.74 12.25
N GLY A 371 -3.31 2.13 11.26
CA GLY A 371 -2.50 0.94 11.45
C GLY A 371 -3.34 -0.27 11.87
N GLN A 372 -4.58 -0.40 11.39
CA GLN A 372 -5.51 -1.46 11.80
C GLN A 372 -6.03 -2.27 10.61
N GLN A 373 -5.87 -3.60 10.64
CA GLN A 373 -6.41 -4.51 9.64
C GLN A 373 -7.85 -4.96 9.95
N ILE A 374 -8.80 -4.02 9.95
CA ILE A 374 -10.23 -4.33 10.13
C ILE A 374 -10.90 -4.92 8.86
N GLY A 375 -10.17 -5.15 7.77
CA GLY A 375 -10.75 -5.55 6.48
C GLY A 375 -11.56 -6.86 6.55
N CYS A 376 -11.13 -7.81 7.38
CA CYS A 376 -11.83 -9.08 7.59
C CYS A 376 -13.18 -8.88 8.30
N THR A 377 -13.32 -7.85 9.14
CA THR A 377 -14.56 -7.62 9.90
C THR A 377 -15.68 -6.98 9.09
N GLN A 378 -15.51 -6.80 7.77
CA GLN A 378 -16.64 -6.51 6.88
C GLN A 378 -17.69 -7.65 6.89
N CYS A 379 -17.26 -8.91 7.04
CA CYS A 379 -18.10 -10.10 6.91
C CYS A 379 -18.42 -10.79 8.24
N HIS A 380 -17.58 -10.65 9.27
CA HIS A 380 -17.74 -11.35 10.54
C HIS A 380 -17.09 -10.61 11.72
N ASP A 381 -17.42 -10.99 12.94
CA ASP A 381 -16.66 -10.57 14.11
C ASP A 381 -15.22 -11.13 14.05
N HIS A 382 -14.23 -10.35 14.49
CA HIS A 382 -12.87 -10.85 14.64
C HIS A 382 -12.86 -11.91 15.76
N PRO A 383 -12.25 -13.09 15.53
CA PRO A 383 -12.44 -14.23 16.43
C PRO A 383 -11.84 -14.05 17.84
N PHE A 384 -10.77 -13.24 17.98
CA PHE A 384 -9.99 -13.16 19.24
C PHE A 384 -9.77 -11.74 19.77
N ASN A 385 -10.56 -10.76 19.34
CA ASN A 385 -10.53 -9.41 19.91
C ASN A 385 -11.93 -8.76 19.79
N ASP A 386 -12.09 -7.57 20.37
CA ASP A 386 -13.37 -6.86 20.40
C ASP A 386 -13.73 -6.14 19.08
N TRP A 387 -13.06 -6.42 17.95
CA TRP A 387 -13.43 -5.85 16.65
C TRP A 387 -14.63 -6.60 16.08
N LYS A 388 -15.75 -5.89 16.03
CA LYS A 388 -17.07 -6.40 15.64
C LYS A 388 -17.43 -6.02 14.20
N GLN A 389 -18.32 -6.80 13.59
CA GLN A 389 -18.78 -6.53 12.23
C GLN A 389 -19.48 -5.15 12.15
N ASP A 390 -20.27 -4.80 13.16
CA ASP A 390 -20.95 -3.50 13.26
C ASP A 390 -19.97 -2.32 13.36
N ALA A 391 -18.79 -2.50 13.95
CA ALA A 391 -17.76 -1.48 14.04
C ALA A 391 -17.15 -1.16 12.66
N PHE A 392 -16.91 -2.18 11.82
CA PHE A 392 -16.51 -1.97 10.43
C PHE A 392 -17.56 -1.18 9.66
N TRP A 393 -18.84 -1.57 9.76
CA TRP A 393 -19.92 -0.89 9.05
C TRP A 393 -20.23 0.51 9.59
N SER A 394 -20.00 0.75 10.89
CA SER A 394 -20.08 2.09 11.51
C SER A 394 -19.00 3.02 10.94
N PHE A 395 -17.77 2.52 10.78
CA PHE A 395 -16.69 3.29 10.15
C PHE A 395 -16.88 3.44 8.63
N ASN A 396 -17.41 2.42 7.94
CA ASN A 396 -17.78 2.49 6.53
C ASN A 396 -18.90 3.53 6.25
N SER A 397 -19.82 3.73 7.20
CA SER A 397 -20.93 4.69 7.05
C SER A 397 -20.50 6.15 6.84
N PHE A 398 -19.26 6.49 7.20
CA PHE A 398 -18.67 7.81 6.89
C PHE A 398 -18.39 7.98 5.39
N PHE A 399 -18.10 6.89 4.66
CA PHE A 399 -17.81 6.92 3.24
C PHE A 399 -19.05 6.75 2.34
N GLN A 400 -20.20 6.29 2.86
CA GLN A 400 -21.43 6.04 2.10
C GLN A 400 -22.03 7.27 1.40
N GLN A 401 -21.78 8.47 1.92
CA GLN A 401 -22.18 9.70 1.23
C GLN A 401 -21.34 9.99 -0.03
N THR A 402 -20.25 9.27 -0.29
CA THR A 402 -19.34 9.58 -1.41
C THR A 402 -19.82 8.99 -2.73
N LYS A 403 -19.63 9.71 -3.84
CA LYS A 403 -19.76 9.17 -5.20
C LYS A 403 -18.60 9.60 -6.09
N VAL A 404 -18.24 8.75 -7.05
CA VAL A 404 -17.48 9.15 -8.22
C VAL A 404 -18.43 9.85 -9.20
N ALA A 405 -18.12 11.07 -9.57
CA ALA A 405 -18.76 11.82 -10.64
C ALA A 405 -17.80 11.98 -11.82
N ARG A 406 -18.35 12.25 -13.02
CA ARG A 406 -17.58 12.64 -14.21
C ARG A 406 -17.83 14.11 -14.49
N VAL A 407 -16.77 14.90 -14.57
CA VAL A 407 -16.82 16.35 -14.82
C VAL A 407 -16.15 16.64 -16.16
N ASP A 408 -16.81 17.43 -17.01
CA ASP A 408 -16.30 17.75 -18.34
C ASP A 408 -15.07 18.67 -18.26
N ARG A 409 -13.99 18.26 -18.91
CA ARG A 409 -12.73 19.01 -19.00
C ARG A 409 -12.68 19.76 -20.32
N SER A 410 -12.80 21.08 -20.25
CA SER A 410 -12.68 21.97 -21.42
C SER A 410 -11.25 22.44 -21.64
N ASP A 411 -10.90 22.73 -22.89
CA ASP A 411 -9.66 23.40 -23.27
C ASP A 411 -9.74 24.94 -23.08
N ALA A 412 -8.64 25.64 -23.36
CA ALA A 412 -8.56 27.10 -23.28
C ALA A 412 -9.48 27.85 -24.27
N THR A 413 -10.14 27.14 -25.21
CA THR A 413 -11.15 27.70 -26.13
C THR A 413 -12.58 27.41 -25.67
N GLY A 414 -12.75 26.75 -24.52
CA GLY A 414 -14.06 26.34 -24.00
C GLY A 414 -14.64 25.09 -24.65
N LYS A 415 -13.85 24.34 -25.42
CA LYS A 415 -14.30 23.06 -26.01
C LYS A 415 -13.99 21.90 -25.08
N MET A 416 -15.00 21.08 -24.81
CA MET A 416 -14.84 19.81 -24.10
C MET A 416 -13.82 18.92 -24.84
N LYS A 417 -12.79 18.48 -24.11
CA LYS A 417 -11.66 17.68 -24.62
C LYS A 417 -11.62 16.27 -24.01
N SER A 418 -12.07 16.12 -22.77
CA SER A 418 -12.17 14.83 -22.07
C SER A 418 -13.11 14.96 -20.85
N GLN A 419 -13.26 13.89 -20.07
CA GLN A 419 -13.87 13.94 -18.74
C GLN A 419 -12.80 13.64 -17.68
N ALA A 420 -12.94 14.23 -16.50
CA ALA A 420 -12.17 13.94 -15.30
C ALA A 420 -13.07 13.29 -14.25
N SER A 421 -12.50 12.41 -13.43
CA SER A 421 -13.21 11.85 -12.28
C SER A 421 -13.13 12.79 -11.09
N ALA A 422 -14.22 12.85 -10.33
CA ALA A 422 -14.38 13.73 -9.19
C ALA A 422 -15.04 13.01 -8.02
N LEU A 423 -14.71 13.43 -6.80
CA LEU A 423 -15.45 13.06 -5.60
C LEU A 423 -16.49 14.12 -5.29
N GLU A 424 -17.73 13.68 -5.15
CA GLU A 424 -18.84 14.50 -4.69
C GLU A 424 -19.53 13.83 -3.50
N THR A 425 -19.98 14.63 -2.55
CA THR A 425 -20.79 14.16 -1.43
C THR A 425 -22.27 14.24 -1.81
N LYS A 426 -22.98 13.12 -1.62
CA LYS A 426 -24.43 12.99 -1.80
C LYS A 426 -25.15 13.36 -0.49
N PRO A 427 -26.30 14.04 -0.54
CA PRO A 427 -27.17 14.24 0.61
C PRO A 427 -27.90 12.93 0.94
N VAL A 428 -27.21 12.00 1.62
CA VAL A 428 -27.77 10.74 2.12
C VAL A 428 -27.89 10.82 3.64
N SER A 429 -29.12 10.62 4.12
CA SER A 429 -29.45 10.52 5.54
C SER A 429 -29.64 9.07 5.98
N GLY A 430 -29.42 8.78 7.27
CA GLY A 430 -29.74 7.48 7.88
C GLY A 430 -28.55 6.49 7.93
N PRO A 431 -28.79 5.27 8.46
CA PRO A 431 -27.73 4.29 8.69
C PRO A 431 -27.31 3.54 7.42
N THR A 432 -26.08 3.04 7.42
CA THR A 432 -25.63 2.01 6.47
C THR A 432 -26.35 0.71 6.77
N HIS A 433 -26.82 0.03 5.73
CA HIS A 433 -27.39 -1.30 5.85
C HIS A 433 -26.35 -2.34 5.41
N PHE A 434 -26.24 -3.44 6.13
CA PHE A 434 -25.32 -4.54 5.81
C PHE A 434 -25.94 -5.88 6.19
N GLU A 435 -25.37 -6.98 5.71
CA GLU A 435 -25.79 -8.33 6.07
C GLU A 435 -24.67 -9.04 6.84
N ASN A 436 -25.02 -9.83 7.86
CA ASN A 436 -24.08 -10.76 8.47
C ASN A 436 -24.01 -12.08 7.67
N ARG A 437 -23.07 -12.98 8.00
CA ARG A 437 -22.95 -14.31 7.34
C ARG A 437 -24.23 -15.16 7.37
N ARG A 438 -25.24 -14.80 8.17
CA ARG A 438 -26.55 -15.50 8.26
C ARG A 438 -27.63 -14.90 7.35
N GLY A 439 -27.31 -13.88 6.55
CA GLY A 439 -28.28 -13.16 5.71
C GLY A 439 -29.27 -12.30 6.51
N VAL A 440 -28.91 -11.92 7.75
CA VAL A 440 -29.72 -11.00 8.55
C VAL A 440 -29.30 -9.57 8.21
N ALA A 441 -30.23 -8.77 7.71
CA ALA A 441 -30.03 -7.35 7.49
C ALA A 441 -29.90 -6.60 8.83
N LEU A 442 -28.82 -5.86 8.97
CA LEU A 442 -28.43 -5.05 10.12
C LEU A 442 -28.18 -3.60 9.70
N VAL A 443 -28.08 -2.70 10.67
CA VAL A 443 -27.85 -1.26 10.46
C VAL A 443 -26.68 -0.76 11.29
N ALA A 444 -25.87 0.12 10.71
CA ALA A 444 -24.75 0.79 11.37
C ALA A 444 -24.83 2.31 11.20
N TYR A 445 -24.58 3.04 12.29
CA TYR A 445 -24.63 4.50 12.34
C TYR A 445 -23.22 5.10 12.28
N PRO A 446 -23.04 6.35 11.81
CA PRO A 446 -21.72 7.01 11.80
C PRO A 446 -21.16 7.18 13.20
N LYS A 447 -20.25 6.28 13.57
CA LYS A 447 -19.61 6.20 14.87
C LYS A 447 -18.14 5.79 14.72
N PHE A 448 -17.26 6.53 15.37
CA PHE A 448 -15.81 6.28 15.40
C PHE A 448 -15.27 6.47 16.82
N GLU A 449 -14.47 5.52 17.33
CA GLU A 449 -13.91 5.52 18.71
C GLU A 449 -14.94 5.94 19.79
N GLY A 450 -16.15 5.37 19.73
CA GLY A 450 -17.24 5.67 20.66
C GLY A 450 -18.05 6.94 20.36
N THR A 451 -17.53 7.86 19.53
CA THR A 451 -18.18 9.12 19.18
C THR A 451 -19.14 8.93 18.00
N THR A 452 -20.44 9.13 18.24
CA THR A 452 -21.48 9.12 17.19
C THR A 452 -21.65 10.52 16.58
N ILE A 453 -21.74 10.59 15.25
CA ILE A 453 -21.99 11.81 14.48
C ILE A 453 -23.44 11.82 14.00
N ASN A 454 -23.95 13.02 13.69
CA ASN A 454 -25.30 13.19 13.14
C ASN A 454 -25.43 12.46 11.79
N GLU A 455 -26.54 11.76 11.59
CA GLU A 455 -26.81 10.96 10.40
C GLU A 455 -27.60 11.71 9.32
N ASP A 456 -27.91 13.00 9.52
CA ASP A 456 -28.63 13.79 8.52
C ASP A 456 -27.86 13.98 7.20
N ALA A 457 -28.57 14.48 6.19
CA ALA A 457 -28.06 14.65 4.84
C ALA A 457 -27.16 15.90 4.67
N GLU A 458 -27.21 16.83 5.62
CA GLU A 458 -26.45 18.09 5.61
C GLU A 458 -25.05 17.91 6.25
N THR A 459 -24.93 16.97 7.19
CA THR A 459 -23.66 16.60 7.83
C THR A 459 -22.81 15.82 6.84
N ASN A 460 -21.72 16.43 6.36
CA ASN A 460 -20.69 15.74 5.60
C ASN A 460 -19.89 14.82 6.54
N ARG A 461 -20.21 13.53 6.50
CA ARG A 461 -19.65 12.53 7.42
C ARG A 461 -18.13 12.40 7.28
N ARG A 462 -17.58 12.47 6.06
CA ARG A 462 -16.12 12.40 5.84
C ARG A 462 -15.38 13.58 6.46
N ASN A 463 -15.98 14.77 6.45
CA ASN A 463 -15.41 15.94 7.12
C ASN A 463 -15.37 15.77 8.66
N GLU A 464 -16.41 15.18 9.25
CA GLU A 464 -16.39 14.87 10.69
C GLU A 464 -15.41 13.74 11.02
N LEU A 465 -15.32 12.69 10.20
CA LEU A 465 -14.34 11.63 10.38
C LEU A 465 -12.90 12.16 10.31
N ALA A 466 -12.61 13.00 9.32
CA ALA A 466 -11.31 13.65 9.16
C ALA A 466 -10.89 14.42 10.42
N LYS A 467 -11.84 15.11 11.09
CA LYS A 467 -11.59 15.76 12.38
C LYS A 467 -11.36 14.72 13.48
N LEU A 468 -12.26 13.76 13.67
CA LEU A 468 -12.17 12.76 14.74
C LEU A 468 -10.84 12.00 14.72
N MET A 469 -10.37 11.60 13.54
CA MET A 469 -9.08 10.90 13.37
C MET A 469 -7.86 11.79 13.64
N THR A 470 -7.98 13.12 13.56
CA THR A 470 -6.84 14.05 13.63
C THR A 470 -6.85 14.98 14.85
N THR A 471 -7.92 14.99 15.63
CA THR A 471 -8.08 15.78 16.86
C THR A 471 -8.53 14.97 18.07
N GLY A 472 -8.58 13.64 17.97
CA GLY A 472 -8.98 12.75 19.06
C GLY A 472 -7.93 12.65 20.19
N ASP A 473 -8.38 12.20 21.37
CA ASP A 473 -7.53 12.07 22.56
C ASP A 473 -6.43 11.00 22.40
N LYS A 474 -6.71 9.93 21.65
CA LYS A 474 -5.73 8.90 21.26
C LYS A 474 -5.08 9.28 19.92
N PRO A 475 -3.76 9.39 19.83
CA PRO A 475 -3.09 9.84 18.61
C PRO A 475 -2.86 8.68 17.63
N GLN A 476 -3.88 7.89 17.28
CA GLN A 476 -3.78 6.71 16.41
C GLN A 476 -3.10 7.01 15.06
N VAL A 477 -3.40 8.17 14.46
CA VAL A 477 -2.73 8.65 13.22
C VAL A 477 -1.23 8.92 13.41
N ALA A 478 -0.80 9.31 14.62
CA ALA A 478 0.61 9.46 14.95
C ALA A 478 1.26 8.10 15.22
N GLU A 479 0.61 7.21 15.98
CA GLU A 479 1.11 5.85 16.27
C GLU A 479 1.35 5.06 14.97
N ALA A 480 0.35 5.01 14.07
CA ALA A 480 0.45 4.32 12.79
C ALA A 480 1.53 4.91 11.87
N PHE A 481 1.69 6.24 11.87
CA PHE A 481 2.73 6.90 11.10
C PHE A 481 4.12 6.64 11.68
N VAL A 482 4.30 6.77 13.00
CA VAL A 482 5.57 6.47 13.68
C VAL A 482 5.98 5.02 13.46
N ASN A 483 5.04 4.07 13.59
CA ASN A 483 5.30 2.65 13.35
C ASN A 483 5.76 2.38 11.92
N ARG A 484 5.10 2.98 10.92
CA ARG A 484 5.48 2.84 9.50
C ARG A 484 6.79 3.53 9.14
N MET A 485 7.05 4.71 9.68
CA MET A 485 8.33 5.39 9.49
C MET A 485 9.47 4.58 10.12
N TRP A 486 9.22 3.94 11.27
CA TRP A 486 10.18 3.02 11.89
C TRP A 486 10.45 1.80 11.00
N ASP A 487 9.41 1.20 10.42
CA ASP A 487 9.52 0.12 9.43
C ASP A 487 10.35 0.52 8.21
N HIS A 488 10.03 1.64 7.56
CA HIS A 488 10.79 2.19 6.44
C HIS A 488 12.30 2.31 6.72
N PHE A 489 12.68 2.75 7.93
CA PHE A 489 14.09 2.89 8.31
C PHE A 489 14.76 1.58 8.76
N PHE A 490 14.11 0.77 9.60
CA PHE A 490 14.72 -0.43 10.18
C PHE A 490 14.50 -1.71 9.39
N GLY A 491 13.49 -1.75 8.50
CA GLY A 491 13.01 -2.96 7.81
C GLY A 491 12.02 -3.80 8.63
N CYS A 492 11.56 -3.26 9.76
CA CYS A 492 10.52 -3.82 10.62
C CYS A 492 9.99 -2.71 11.54
N GLY A 493 8.67 -2.54 11.64
CA GLY A 493 8.02 -1.67 12.61
C GLY A 493 8.11 -2.22 14.04
N PHE A 494 7.49 -1.52 14.99
CA PHE A 494 7.30 -2.06 16.34
C PHE A 494 6.30 -3.22 16.37
N THR A 495 5.37 -3.28 15.41
CA THR A 495 4.48 -4.44 15.14
C THR A 495 4.83 -5.07 13.80
N ARG A 496 4.49 -6.35 13.62
CA ARG A 496 4.56 -7.05 12.33
C ARG A 496 3.26 -7.84 12.10
N PRO A 497 2.46 -7.59 11.06
CA PRO A 497 2.58 -6.49 10.08
C PRO A 497 2.62 -5.08 10.68
N VAL A 498 3.19 -4.14 9.92
CA VAL A 498 3.35 -2.73 10.30
C VAL A 498 2.01 -1.98 10.46
N ASP A 499 0.95 -2.53 9.88
CA ASP A 499 -0.39 -1.97 9.86
C ASP A 499 -1.47 -2.90 10.43
N ASP A 500 -1.03 -3.91 11.20
CA ASP A 500 -1.88 -4.71 12.08
C ASP A 500 -1.52 -4.44 13.54
N MET A 501 -1.86 -3.24 14.01
CA MET A 501 -1.68 -2.79 15.39
C MET A 501 -2.96 -3.08 16.19
N GLY A 502 -2.84 -3.77 17.32
CA GLY A 502 -3.97 -4.05 18.20
C GLY A 502 -3.60 -4.92 19.40
N PRO A 503 -4.56 -5.24 20.28
CA PRO A 503 -4.32 -6.08 21.46
C PRO A 503 -3.77 -7.48 21.12
N HIS A 504 -4.08 -8.01 19.94
CA HIS A 504 -3.60 -9.30 19.44
C HIS A 504 -2.17 -9.24 18.87
N ASN A 505 -1.68 -8.04 18.52
CA ASN A 505 -0.33 -7.81 17.99
C ASN A 505 0.33 -6.63 18.72
N PRO A 506 0.72 -6.82 20.00
CA PRO A 506 1.30 -5.75 20.81
C PRO A 506 2.65 -5.28 20.23
N PRO A 507 2.94 -3.97 20.25
CA PRO A 507 4.26 -3.45 19.85
C PRO A 507 5.38 -4.04 20.69
N SER A 508 6.53 -4.30 20.06
CA SER A 508 7.78 -4.74 20.73
C SER A 508 8.27 -3.79 21.83
N HIS A 509 8.06 -2.47 21.64
CA HIS A 509 8.49 -1.41 22.56
C HIS A 509 7.33 -0.41 22.76
N PRO A 510 6.27 -0.77 23.51
CA PRO A 510 5.03 0.00 23.54
C PRO A 510 5.22 1.38 24.17
N GLU A 511 6.04 1.53 25.21
CA GLU A 511 6.32 2.82 25.84
C GLU A 511 7.12 3.76 24.91
N LEU A 512 7.99 3.20 24.05
CA LEU A 512 8.76 3.98 23.08
C LEU A 512 7.86 4.48 21.95
N LEU A 513 6.97 3.62 21.42
CA LEU A 513 6.00 4.00 20.40
C LEU A 513 5.04 5.09 20.91
N ASP A 514 4.46 4.90 22.10
CA ASP A 514 3.60 5.88 22.78
C ASP A 514 4.31 7.22 23.05
N HIS A 515 5.58 7.19 23.48
CA HIS A 515 6.38 8.40 23.63
C HIS A 515 6.60 9.12 22.28
N LEU A 516 7.06 8.40 21.25
CA LEU A 516 7.31 8.97 19.93
C LEU A 516 6.04 9.50 19.25
N ALA A 517 4.89 8.82 19.42
CA ALA A 517 3.61 9.29 18.93
C ALA A 517 3.22 10.63 19.58
N ARG A 518 3.35 10.76 20.91
CA ARG A 518 3.09 12.04 21.61
C ARG A 518 4.01 13.16 21.19
N GLU A 519 5.31 12.90 21.03
CA GLU A 519 6.26 13.91 20.57
C GLU A 519 6.02 14.30 19.10
N PHE A 520 5.63 13.35 18.23
CA PHE A 520 5.23 13.64 16.86
C PHE A 520 3.97 14.53 16.80
N VAL A 521 2.99 14.32 17.68
CA VAL A 521 1.86 15.27 17.84
C VAL A 521 2.35 16.63 18.34
N ALA A 522 3.24 16.66 19.34
CA ALA A 522 3.78 17.89 19.90
C ALA A 522 4.64 18.71 18.91
N SER A 523 5.30 18.05 17.95
CA SER A 523 6.02 18.73 16.87
C SER A 523 5.11 19.34 15.80
N GLY A 524 3.79 19.11 15.88
CA GLY A 524 2.84 19.50 14.86
C GLY A 524 2.85 18.53 13.66
N TYR A 525 3.06 17.24 13.90
CA TYR A 525 3.14 16.19 12.89
C TYR A 525 4.23 16.44 11.83
N ASP A 526 5.41 16.92 12.27
CA ASP A 526 6.55 17.23 11.41
C ASP A 526 7.29 15.95 10.98
N CYS A 527 7.08 15.55 9.72
CA CYS A 527 7.67 14.36 9.10
C CYS A 527 9.20 14.40 9.09
N LYS A 528 9.81 15.54 8.73
CA LYS A 528 11.28 15.69 8.72
C LYS A 528 11.87 15.60 10.13
N GLN A 529 11.16 16.09 11.15
CA GLN A 529 11.59 16.02 12.54
C GLN A 529 11.56 14.59 13.10
N LEU A 530 10.55 13.79 12.74
CA LEU A 530 10.53 12.36 13.05
C LEU A 530 11.70 11.61 12.40
N ILE A 531 11.99 11.89 11.13
CA ILE A 531 13.15 11.31 10.42
C ILE A 531 14.46 11.66 11.14
N ARG A 532 14.62 12.89 11.64
CA ARG A 532 15.79 13.27 12.45
C ARG A 532 15.93 12.44 13.71
N TRP A 533 14.85 12.23 14.47
CA TRP A 533 14.90 11.42 15.70
C TRP A 533 15.30 9.98 15.42
N VAL A 534 14.73 9.36 14.38
CA VAL A 534 15.03 7.98 13.99
C VAL A 534 16.47 7.84 13.49
N CYS A 535 16.88 8.65 12.51
CA CYS A 535 18.17 8.51 11.83
C CYS A 535 19.38 8.92 12.67
N LEU A 536 19.19 9.71 13.73
CA LEU A 536 20.24 10.09 14.68
C LEU A 536 20.33 9.15 15.89
N SER A 537 19.37 8.24 16.07
CA SER A 537 19.41 7.23 17.13
C SER A 537 20.65 6.33 17.05
N ASP A 538 21.14 5.88 18.21
CA ASP A 538 22.24 4.93 18.29
C ASP A 538 21.93 3.63 17.58
N ALA A 539 20.67 3.21 17.58
CA ALA A 539 20.17 1.99 16.93
C ALA A 539 20.24 2.09 15.40
N TYR A 540 19.74 3.19 14.81
CA TYR A 540 19.87 3.41 13.37
C TYR A 540 21.34 3.59 12.94
N GLN A 541 22.22 4.02 13.85
CA GLN A 541 23.66 4.12 13.59
C GLN A 541 24.43 2.79 13.75
N ARG A 542 23.80 1.66 14.11
CA ARG A 542 24.43 0.33 14.18
C ARG A 542 24.71 -0.27 12.80
N THR A 543 25.70 -1.15 12.69
CA THR A 543 25.86 -2.00 11.48
C THR A 543 24.72 -3.02 11.38
N SER A 544 24.39 -3.49 10.18
CA SER A 544 23.42 -4.57 9.98
C SER A 544 23.97 -5.97 10.30
N ARG A 545 25.31 -6.08 10.42
CA ARG A 545 26.01 -7.31 10.81
C ARG A 545 25.67 -7.67 12.25
N PHE A 546 25.20 -8.89 12.48
CA PHE A 546 24.97 -9.44 13.82
C PHE A 546 26.24 -10.13 14.35
N GLY A 547 26.33 -10.21 15.68
CA GLY A 547 27.26 -11.06 16.41
C GLY A 547 26.51 -12.16 17.16
N LYS A 548 27.25 -12.97 17.94
CA LYS A 548 26.69 -14.14 18.66
C LYS A 548 25.60 -13.81 19.68
N SER A 549 25.57 -12.58 20.19
CA SER A 549 24.60 -12.16 21.21
C SER A 549 23.27 -11.67 20.60
N ASN A 550 23.27 -11.23 19.34
CA ASN A 550 22.08 -10.68 18.67
C ASN A 550 21.69 -11.36 17.35
N GLU A 551 22.22 -12.55 17.06
CA GLU A 551 21.75 -13.41 15.96
C GLU A 551 20.25 -13.75 16.08
N GLN A 552 19.74 -13.88 17.31
CA GLN A 552 18.31 -14.09 17.60
C GLN A 552 17.43 -12.87 17.29
N ASP A 553 18.01 -11.67 17.16
CA ASP A 553 17.30 -10.46 16.73
C ASP A 553 17.15 -10.49 15.20
N ASN A 554 16.24 -11.34 14.74
CA ASN A 554 15.86 -11.49 13.34
C ASN A 554 14.33 -11.56 13.19
N PRO A 555 13.65 -10.45 12.87
CA PRO A 555 12.20 -10.42 12.70
C PRO A 555 11.66 -11.35 11.61
N GLU A 556 12.49 -11.77 10.64
CA GLU A 556 12.10 -12.71 9.59
C GLU A 556 11.71 -14.10 10.14
N THR A 557 12.16 -14.46 11.33
CA THR A 557 11.80 -15.73 11.99
C THR A 557 10.52 -15.64 12.83
N GLY A 558 9.83 -14.48 12.80
CA GLY A 558 8.63 -14.22 13.61
C GLY A 558 8.92 -13.80 15.06
N VAL A 559 10.18 -13.55 15.40
CA VAL A 559 10.58 -12.99 16.71
C VAL A 559 10.32 -11.48 16.74
N GLN A 560 9.89 -10.95 17.88
CA GLN A 560 9.71 -9.51 18.08
C GLN A 560 11.04 -8.76 17.92
N PRO A 561 11.11 -7.66 17.15
CA PRO A 561 12.35 -6.93 16.92
C PRO A 561 12.89 -6.32 18.22
N LEU A 562 14.20 -6.44 18.43
CA LEU A 562 14.92 -5.74 19.51
C LEU A 562 15.66 -4.49 19.02
N PHE A 563 15.73 -4.25 17.70
CA PHE A 563 16.47 -3.15 17.07
C PHE A 563 17.93 -3.04 17.50
N SER A 564 18.55 -4.17 17.89
CA SER A 564 19.96 -4.24 18.32
C SER A 564 20.95 -4.01 17.16
N ARG A 565 20.41 -4.00 15.94
CA ARG A 565 21.05 -3.75 14.64
C ARG A 565 19.99 -3.18 13.69
N VAL A 566 20.42 -2.62 12.57
CA VAL A 566 19.49 -2.33 11.45
C VAL A 566 19.31 -3.61 10.63
N TYR A 567 18.07 -3.99 10.31
CA TYR A 567 17.83 -5.20 9.53
C TYR A 567 18.20 -4.98 8.06
N VAL A 568 18.51 -6.06 7.34
CA VAL A 568 18.93 -5.96 5.94
C VAL A 568 17.69 -5.72 5.09
N LYS A 569 17.73 -4.67 4.26
CA LYS A 569 16.63 -4.29 3.38
C LYS A 569 17.00 -4.53 1.91
N GLY A 570 16.06 -5.09 1.15
CA GLY A 570 16.13 -5.04 -0.31
C GLY A 570 15.98 -3.60 -0.82
N MET A 571 16.59 -3.30 -1.96
CA MET A 571 16.32 -2.02 -2.65
C MET A 571 14.99 -2.11 -3.40
N THR A 572 14.16 -1.07 -3.33
CA THR A 572 12.97 -0.97 -4.17
C THR A 572 13.34 -0.87 -5.66
N ALA A 573 12.40 -1.16 -6.56
CA ALA A 573 12.63 -1.01 -8.00
C ALA A 573 13.03 0.43 -8.35
N GLU A 574 12.41 1.41 -7.70
CA GLU A 574 12.74 2.83 -7.83
C GLU A 574 14.14 3.16 -7.31
N GLN A 575 14.52 2.67 -6.12
CA GLN A 575 15.87 2.85 -5.59
C GLN A 575 16.93 2.23 -6.49
N LEU A 576 16.65 1.08 -7.08
CA LEU A 576 17.56 0.39 -8.01
C LEU A 576 17.72 1.18 -9.30
N TYR A 577 16.62 1.66 -9.90
CA TYR A 577 16.64 2.49 -11.10
C TYR A 577 17.44 3.79 -10.90
N ASP A 578 17.05 4.57 -9.90
CA ASP A 578 17.64 5.90 -9.66
C ASP A 578 19.12 5.77 -9.26
N SER A 579 19.51 4.68 -8.57
CA SER A 579 20.92 4.37 -8.28
C SER A 579 21.72 3.93 -9.51
N LEU A 580 21.13 3.17 -10.45
CA LEU A 580 21.80 2.75 -11.67
C LEU A 580 22.05 3.93 -12.62
N LEU A 581 21.09 4.85 -12.75
CA LEU A 581 21.27 6.09 -13.51
C LEU A 581 22.45 6.91 -12.96
N LEU A 582 22.47 7.11 -11.64
CA LEU A 582 23.50 7.90 -10.98
C LEU A 582 24.89 7.22 -11.01
N ALA A 583 24.95 5.89 -10.90
CA ALA A 583 26.21 5.14 -11.01
C ALA A 583 26.80 5.14 -12.43
N THR A 584 25.97 5.25 -13.46
CA THR A 584 26.38 5.29 -14.88
C THR A 584 26.56 6.72 -15.40
N GLY A 585 26.03 7.73 -14.70
CA GLY A 585 26.01 9.13 -15.15
C GLY A 585 25.06 9.38 -16.31
N ALA A 586 24.15 8.45 -16.60
CA ALA A 586 23.28 8.46 -17.78
C ALA A 586 22.25 9.58 -17.79
N ASP A 587 21.89 10.07 -16.59
CA ASP A 587 21.06 11.23 -16.33
C ASP A 587 21.67 12.54 -16.84
N ASN A 588 23.00 12.60 -17.00
CA ASN A 588 23.69 13.73 -17.63
C ASN A 588 23.51 13.81 -19.15
N THR A 589 22.82 12.83 -19.78
CA THR A 589 22.43 12.91 -21.19
C THR A 589 21.37 14.00 -21.37
N PRO A 590 21.57 15.01 -22.24
CA PRO A 590 20.56 16.06 -22.46
C PRO A 590 19.31 15.50 -23.16
N LEU A 591 18.29 15.12 -22.38
CA LEU A 591 16.97 14.76 -22.87
C LEU A 591 15.94 15.79 -22.39
N ALA A 592 14.80 15.87 -23.06
CA ALA A 592 13.69 16.66 -22.57
C ALA A 592 13.17 16.06 -21.25
N THR A 593 12.80 16.90 -20.28
CA THR A 593 12.39 16.46 -18.93
C THR A 593 11.27 15.40 -18.96
N GLY A 594 10.35 15.49 -19.92
CA GLY A 594 9.27 14.50 -20.09
C GLY A 594 9.71 13.13 -20.64
N ASP A 595 10.87 13.02 -21.30
CA ASP A 595 11.40 11.73 -21.74
C ASP A 595 12.08 10.94 -20.61
N HIS A 596 12.63 11.63 -19.60
CA HIS A 596 13.15 10.96 -18.40
C HIS A 596 12.03 10.28 -17.60
N ASP A 597 10.95 11.01 -17.29
CA ASP A 597 9.80 10.48 -16.54
C ASP A 597 9.14 9.30 -17.29
N ARG A 598 8.99 9.42 -18.62
CA ARG A 598 8.43 8.35 -19.46
C ARG A 598 9.33 7.11 -19.47
N ARG A 599 10.64 7.25 -19.67
CA ARG A 599 11.59 6.10 -19.64
C ARG A 599 11.63 5.45 -18.26
N ARG A 600 11.56 6.24 -17.17
CA ARG A 600 11.47 5.74 -15.80
C ARG A 600 10.21 4.92 -15.59
N HIS A 601 9.05 5.40 -16.03
CA HIS A 601 7.80 4.64 -15.94
C HIS A 601 7.82 3.37 -16.82
N GLU A 602 8.24 3.47 -18.08
CA GLU A 602 8.35 2.33 -19.01
C GLU A 602 9.26 1.21 -18.47
N TRP A 603 10.36 1.57 -17.78
CA TRP A 603 11.22 0.58 -17.14
C TRP A 603 10.64 0.02 -15.85
N LEU A 604 10.10 0.87 -14.97
CA LEU A 604 9.50 0.43 -13.71
C LEU A 604 8.35 -0.55 -13.96
N GLN A 605 7.53 -0.34 -14.99
CA GLN A 605 6.48 -1.30 -15.36
C GLN A 605 7.02 -2.70 -15.70
N GLN A 606 8.22 -2.81 -16.29
CA GLN A 606 8.83 -4.11 -16.61
C GLN A 606 9.29 -4.88 -15.36
N PHE A 607 9.76 -4.16 -14.34
CA PHE A 607 10.07 -4.75 -13.03
C PHE A 607 8.78 -5.05 -12.25
N VAL A 608 7.89 -4.07 -12.14
CA VAL A 608 6.66 -4.16 -11.36
C VAL A 608 5.74 -5.28 -11.88
N HIS A 609 5.53 -5.42 -13.19
CA HIS A 609 4.74 -6.54 -13.75
C HIS A 609 5.36 -7.92 -13.46
N ALA A 610 6.68 -8.01 -13.29
CA ALA A 610 7.35 -9.27 -13.00
C ALA A 610 7.36 -9.61 -11.50
N PHE A 611 7.22 -8.60 -10.61
CA PHE A 611 7.51 -8.69 -9.17
C PHE A 611 6.43 -8.03 -8.29
N GLN A 612 5.19 -7.92 -8.78
CA GLN A 612 4.05 -7.38 -8.04
C GLN A 612 3.60 -8.34 -6.92
N THR A 613 3.33 -7.77 -5.75
CA THR A 613 2.39 -8.29 -4.75
C THR A 613 1.16 -7.36 -4.74
N ASP A 614 -0.04 -7.92 -4.54
CA ASP A 614 -1.31 -7.14 -4.55
C ASP A 614 -1.53 -6.31 -3.28
N GLU A 615 -0.70 -6.52 -2.26
CA GLU A 615 -0.63 -5.69 -1.06
C GLU A 615 0.03 -4.34 -1.42
N ASN A 616 -0.65 -3.22 -1.13
CA ASN A 616 -0.12 -1.85 -1.33
C ASN A 616 0.95 -1.48 -0.27
N ASP A 617 1.99 -2.30 -0.19
CA ASP A 617 2.94 -2.37 0.90
C ASP A 617 4.34 -1.89 0.45
N GLU A 618 5.14 -1.51 1.44
CA GLU A 618 6.58 -1.33 1.33
C GLU A 618 7.33 -2.66 1.43
N SER A 619 6.68 -3.77 1.81
CA SER A 619 7.31 -5.07 2.08
C SER A 619 8.24 -5.58 0.97
N ILE A 620 9.51 -5.26 1.20
CA ILE A 620 10.75 -5.76 0.61
C ILE A 620 11.01 -7.26 0.87
N THR A 621 9.98 -8.06 1.19
CA THR A 621 10.06 -9.53 1.22
C THR A 621 10.20 -10.07 -0.20
N LEU A 622 11.39 -9.85 -0.75
CA LEU A 622 11.89 -10.38 -2.00
C LEU A 622 12.05 -11.89 -1.86
N GLU A 623 11.00 -12.63 -2.19
CA GLU A 623 11.20 -13.96 -2.78
C GLU A 623 11.93 -13.75 -4.11
N SER A 624 13.27 -13.82 -4.04
CA SER A 624 14.12 -13.44 -5.16
C SER A 624 14.03 -14.48 -6.27
N SER A 625 13.11 -14.27 -7.22
CA SER A 625 12.86 -15.23 -8.29
C SER A 625 14.01 -15.28 -9.30
N ILE A 626 14.21 -16.44 -9.93
CA ILE A 626 15.21 -16.61 -11.00
C ILE A 626 14.98 -15.57 -12.12
N THR A 627 13.72 -15.18 -12.36
CA THR A 627 13.32 -14.12 -13.29
C THR A 627 13.91 -12.75 -12.92
N GLN A 628 14.02 -12.39 -11.63
CA GLN A 628 14.67 -11.14 -11.20
C GLN A 628 16.15 -11.11 -11.58
N ALA A 629 16.88 -12.18 -11.26
CA ALA A 629 18.29 -12.29 -11.58
C ALA A 629 18.55 -12.25 -13.09
N LEU A 630 17.72 -12.95 -13.88
CA LEU A 630 17.82 -12.95 -15.34
C LEU A 630 17.43 -11.59 -15.95
N LEU A 631 16.42 -10.89 -15.43
CA LEU A 631 16.06 -9.54 -15.89
C LEU A 631 17.21 -8.56 -15.59
N MET A 632 17.80 -8.64 -14.39
CA MET A 632 18.96 -7.82 -14.02
C MET A 632 20.21 -8.14 -14.85
N MET A 633 20.45 -9.39 -15.25
CA MET A 633 21.64 -9.78 -16.02
C MET A 633 21.49 -9.62 -17.54
N ILE A 634 20.27 -9.79 -18.08
CA ILE A 634 20.04 -10.01 -19.53
C ILE A 634 19.09 -8.97 -20.14
N SER A 635 18.39 -8.14 -19.35
CA SER A 635 17.47 -7.15 -19.93
C SER A 635 18.15 -6.20 -20.91
N ASP A 636 17.39 -5.80 -21.93
CA ASP A 636 17.74 -4.74 -22.87
C ASP A 636 18.19 -3.45 -22.16
N LEU A 637 17.66 -3.16 -20.96
CA LEU A 637 18.14 -2.02 -20.19
C LEU A 637 19.53 -2.28 -19.61
N THR A 638 19.79 -3.39 -18.93
CA THR A 638 21.15 -3.67 -18.42
C THR A 638 22.16 -3.71 -19.55
N GLN A 639 21.85 -4.37 -20.68
CA GLN A 639 22.77 -4.42 -21.81
C GLN A 639 23.01 -3.04 -22.45
N ARG A 640 21.99 -2.19 -22.59
CA ARG A 640 22.19 -0.79 -22.99
C ARG A 640 22.87 0.04 -21.89
N ALA A 641 22.74 -0.33 -20.62
CA ALA A 641 23.33 0.41 -19.52
C ALA A 641 24.77 0.04 -19.18
N ILE A 642 25.29 -1.02 -19.80
CA ILE A 642 26.71 -1.36 -19.81
C ILE A 642 27.33 -1.30 -21.22
N SER A 643 26.54 -0.88 -22.22
CA SER A 643 26.97 -0.68 -23.61
C SER A 643 27.70 0.66 -23.75
N MET A 644 28.76 0.70 -24.57
CA MET A 644 29.46 1.93 -24.95
C MET A 644 28.92 2.56 -26.25
N ASP A 645 27.74 2.15 -26.71
CA ASP A 645 27.15 2.66 -27.95
C ASP A 645 26.56 4.06 -27.76
N ARG A 646 26.77 4.95 -28.73
CA ARG A 646 26.24 6.32 -28.66
C ARG A 646 24.72 6.33 -28.50
N GLY A 647 24.24 6.90 -27.40
CA GLY A 647 22.82 7.02 -27.07
C GLY A 647 22.29 5.91 -26.16
N THR A 648 23.17 5.05 -25.63
CA THR A 648 22.85 4.15 -24.52
C THR A 648 23.14 4.82 -23.16
N PHE A 649 23.18 4.11 -22.02
CA PHE A 649 23.30 4.79 -20.70
C PHE A 649 24.76 5.04 -20.25
N LEU A 650 25.77 4.59 -21.00
CA LEU A 650 27.19 4.98 -20.88
C LEU A 650 27.68 5.68 -22.15
#